data_AF-A0A316QKZ6-F1
#
_entry.id   AF-A0A316QKZ6-F1
#
_cell.length_a   1.000
_cell.length_b   1.000
_cell.length_c   1.000
_cell.angle_alpha   90.00
_cell.angle_beta   90.00
_cell.angle_gamma   90.00
#
_symmetry.space_group_name_H-M   'P 1'
#
loop_
_entity.id
_entity.type
_entity.pdbx_description
1 polymer ?
#
loop_
_entity_poly.entity_id
_entity_poly.type
_entity_poly.pdbx_seq_one_letter_code
_entity_poly.pdbx_strand_id
1 'polypeptide(L)'
;MNKFMLALVTAAAVVSFTDFGAKPPPAWAEETNKPYIYKVTDCVSPGDQFSINGEYFTYGTKAYIAPAAKGAAGISEEEELSVTQYDTMDEQYLVCRLPFDLAGIYTLWTENGAGRSEGYLLNGPRPLYISEFEAWAGQRIDISGRNFDVREFGLEESAPEVWLRAVEGGARYEAELAEGENGPDWNNYRITFTPSADTPCGEYEVLVKTGEGAEEALSSGQTLTVVEEGNDPLDIGVAWADKIRWDNVINAREAGAAGDGSADDTAALQTAVNELYSRGGGVLYLPEGTYNLTRLELPDYVVLNGAGETKTEIRYAATDDENTFIVPAYNKNRVGLTGIANLTIRNPYSDETERPEHSPDVYISLGESDRGCNHDEYANEGIFVKNVVLDYPMGQPQKAVLTGGKNRGLGLLVSASRTVVDNFRSKGFGGALGVSNYRYARVQNSSFEYSITQVNVLSRYAFLLNNTARGRREFVAAGDGISMHGMMCRDNIHFEGNDIAGMGTGKNDGEVICVEVPGGNFGYGWVSAVEDNSITLTKNSQIDFSSKTQFGEFTVAIVEGTGKGQAVRAVKKPFGGMSRLKLLEPFAVRPDASSVVSLMSANRNVTVYDNRGEDCCKSILMYGNVIDAVVDKNVLHDTDGIVVWGSNSNGQGLPADMYVSFRNNHVSGVSPLTKNTSIDVTSGRFISGPFGEAGSYSCTMVYGVDIRGNTVVGSPEIGEDQVVPNETEAAPWQGIVLNSCTYSSHGIKDKRIGDLTNIIVTDNFLDRTRSGVLYTHAIEGIVLQNNRYNDILKGEEYEVHDYNSSAGHPSVNVLVLEDDYAPVPENYRTVDFDTDGGSAVPSQSVLLSEPVAQPAAPVKEGYIFAGWYAEETCLNEWDFSRGVKGNMTLYAKWTKGETLYKISYVLNGGTFTTDPIASYTGGEKISLPAPQREGFIFLGWFDNEALTGNAVTEISAGSAGDKTYYAAWREAEASHSSAGSESGSENVAGGCGSSASPLAVTAALAAGGMMFSAARRKRRG
;
A
#
# COMPACT_ATOMS: atom_id res chain seq x y z
N MET A 1 -33.47 -46.15 6.89
CA MET A 1 -33.20 -47.57 6.56
C MET A 1 -31.69 -47.72 6.47
N ASN A 2 -31.21 -48.82 7.02
CA ASN A 2 -29.84 -49.07 7.47
C ASN A 2 -28.84 -49.37 6.33
N LYS A 3 -27.55 -49.11 6.64
CA LYS A 3 -26.33 -49.88 6.26
C LYS A 3 -25.81 -49.78 4.83
N PHE A 4 -24.61 -49.18 4.70
CA PHE A 4 -23.44 -49.47 3.85
C PHE A 4 -22.68 -48.12 3.77
N MET A 5 -21.43 -47.88 4.19
CA MET A 5 -20.27 -48.70 4.53
C MET A 5 -19.44 -47.98 5.61
N LEU A 6 -18.91 -48.76 6.54
CA LEU A 6 -17.73 -48.44 7.35
C LEU A 6 -16.53 -49.09 6.62
N ALA A 7 -15.71 -48.31 5.91
CA ALA A 7 -14.35 -48.65 5.50
C ALA A 7 -13.69 -47.43 4.83
N LEU A 8 -12.41 -47.20 5.15
CA LEU A 8 -11.49 -46.13 4.67
C LEU A 8 -11.54 -44.80 5.44
N VAL A 9 -11.01 -44.81 6.67
CA VAL A 9 -10.34 -43.65 7.27
C VAL A 9 -8.87 -44.01 7.35
N THR A 10 -8.07 -43.47 6.42
CA THR A 10 -6.61 -43.18 6.49
C THR A 10 -6.13 -42.87 5.08
N ALA A 11 -6.19 -41.59 4.68
CA ALA A 11 -5.29 -40.93 3.74
C ALA A 11 -5.73 -39.47 3.65
N ALA A 12 -4.89 -38.54 4.10
CA ALA A 12 -5.01 -37.15 3.67
C ALA A 12 -4.80 -37.14 2.16
N ALA A 13 -5.85 -36.82 1.40
CA ALA A 13 -5.73 -36.65 -0.04
C ALA A 13 -5.07 -35.29 -0.28
N VAL A 14 -3.75 -35.31 -0.48
CA VAL A 14 -3.15 -34.39 -1.44
C VAL A 14 -3.82 -34.74 -2.76
N VAL A 15 -4.71 -33.90 -3.27
CA VAL A 15 -5.21 -34.04 -4.64
C VAL A 15 -4.05 -33.64 -5.55
N SER A 16 -3.11 -34.55 -5.77
CA SER A 16 -2.14 -34.45 -6.86
C SER A 16 -2.88 -34.79 -8.14
N PHE A 17 -3.13 -33.79 -8.98
CA PHE A 17 -3.66 -33.98 -10.33
C PHE A 17 -2.62 -34.66 -11.23
N THR A 18 -2.43 -35.98 -11.08
CA THR A 18 -1.55 -36.78 -11.96
C THR A 18 -2.30 -37.51 -13.08
N ASP A 19 -3.63 -37.40 -13.18
CA ASP A 19 -4.44 -38.22 -14.11
C ASP A 19 -4.99 -37.52 -15.35
N PHE A 20 -4.61 -36.27 -15.61
CA PHE A 20 -4.87 -35.62 -16.91
C PHE A 20 -3.65 -35.74 -17.82
N GLY A 21 -3.54 -36.90 -18.48
CA GLY A 21 -2.63 -37.19 -19.59
C GLY A 21 -1.43 -36.26 -19.73
N ALA A 22 -0.47 -36.37 -18.80
CA ALA A 22 0.85 -35.80 -18.97
C ALA A 22 1.33 -36.13 -20.38
N LYS A 23 1.86 -35.15 -21.12
CA LYS A 23 2.73 -35.48 -22.23
C LYS A 23 3.82 -36.37 -21.63
N PRO A 24 3.91 -37.67 -21.99
CA PRO A 24 5.04 -38.45 -21.51
C PRO A 24 6.29 -37.68 -21.94
N PRO A 25 7.30 -37.56 -21.05
CA PRO A 25 8.52 -36.84 -21.38
C PRO A 25 8.98 -37.35 -22.76
N PRO A 26 9.45 -36.49 -23.67
CA PRO A 26 10.11 -37.00 -24.85
C PRO A 26 11.23 -37.92 -24.33
N ALA A 27 11.02 -39.23 -24.46
CA ALA A 27 12.10 -40.17 -24.31
C ALA A 27 13.24 -39.62 -25.19
N TRP A 28 14.49 -39.71 -24.73
CA TRP A 28 15.72 -39.44 -25.48
C TRP A 28 16.17 -37.99 -25.79
N ALA A 29 15.56 -36.91 -25.28
CA ALA A 29 16.22 -35.60 -25.35
C ALA A 29 17.26 -35.47 -24.22
N GLU A 30 18.56 -35.33 -24.56
CA GLU A 30 19.57 -34.94 -23.55
C GLU A 30 19.21 -33.54 -23.03
N GLU A 31 19.19 -33.38 -21.70
CA GLU A 31 19.10 -32.06 -21.08
C GLU A 31 20.40 -31.31 -21.40
N THR A 32 20.30 -30.33 -22.30
CA THR A 32 21.46 -29.62 -22.85
C THR A 32 21.69 -28.26 -22.19
N ASN A 33 20.65 -27.72 -21.53
CA ASN A 33 20.68 -26.42 -20.87
C ASN A 33 20.42 -26.56 -19.38
N LYS A 34 21.21 -25.83 -18.59
CA LYS A 34 21.02 -25.69 -17.14
C LYS A 34 19.76 -24.85 -16.88
N PRO A 35 19.04 -25.09 -15.77
CA PRO A 35 17.91 -24.26 -15.38
C PRO A 35 18.30 -22.79 -15.23
N TYR A 36 17.36 -21.89 -15.50
CA TYR A 36 17.53 -20.46 -15.31
C TYR A 36 16.35 -19.88 -14.54
N ILE A 37 16.60 -19.03 -13.54
CA ILE A 37 15.56 -18.41 -12.70
C ILE A 37 15.38 -16.94 -13.11
N TYR A 38 14.18 -16.55 -13.53
CA TYR A 38 13.80 -15.17 -13.83
C TYR A 38 13.30 -14.42 -12.59
N LYS A 39 12.34 -15.04 -11.90
CA LYS A 39 11.59 -14.41 -10.82
C LYS A 39 11.11 -15.46 -9.84
N VAL A 40 11.19 -15.13 -8.56
CA VAL A 40 10.63 -15.93 -7.47
C VAL A 40 9.57 -15.09 -6.77
N THR A 41 8.55 -15.73 -6.21
CA THR A 41 7.58 -15.06 -5.30
C THR A 41 8.33 -14.27 -4.22
N ASP A 42 7.89 -13.03 -3.95
CA ASP A 42 8.48 -12.19 -2.90
C ASP A 42 7.96 -12.59 -1.50
N CYS A 43 8.65 -12.19 -0.43
CA CYS A 43 8.25 -12.40 0.97
C CYS A 43 7.78 -13.84 1.28
N VAL A 44 8.65 -14.83 1.05
CA VAL A 44 8.32 -16.24 1.31
C VAL A 44 8.57 -16.55 2.78
N SER A 45 7.50 -16.80 3.54
CA SER A 45 7.54 -17.17 4.95
C SER A 45 7.72 -18.68 5.16
N PRO A 46 8.22 -19.12 6.34
CA PRO A 46 8.33 -20.53 6.66
C PRO A 46 6.99 -21.27 6.49
N GLY A 47 7.01 -22.38 5.75
CA GLY A 47 5.82 -23.15 5.43
C GLY A 47 5.14 -22.76 4.12
N ASP A 48 5.44 -21.59 3.55
CA ASP A 48 4.80 -21.10 2.33
C ASP A 48 5.12 -21.98 1.12
N GLN A 49 4.13 -22.10 0.23
CA GLN A 49 4.40 -22.49 -1.15
C GLN A 49 4.73 -21.25 -1.97
N PHE A 50 5.74 -21.37 -2.83
CA PHE A 50 6.21 -20.25 -3.63
C PHE A 50 6.64 -20.72 -5.02
N SER A 51 6.47 -19.83 -5.99
CA SER A 51 6.75 -20.12 -7.39
C SER A 51 8.16 -19.68 -7.76
N ILE A 52 8.88 -20.53 -8.49
CA ILE A 52 10.16 -20.27 -9.14
C ILE A 52 9.86 -20.25 -10.64
N ASN A 53 10.03 -19.09 -11.29
CA ASN A 53 9.72 -18.87 -12.69
C ASN A 53 11.00 -18.75 -13.50
N GLY A 54 11.05 -19.35 -14.69
CA GLY A 54 12.30 -19.63 -15.36
C GLY A 54 12.17 -20.45 -16.64
N GLU A 55 13.22 -21.19 -16.97
CA GLU A 55 13.27 -22.10 -18.12
C GLU A 55 14.07 -23.36 -17.78
N TYR A 56 13.80 -24.43 -18.53
CA TYR A 56 14.50 -25.71 -18.46
C TYR A 56 14.28 -26.45 -17.13
N PHE A 57 13.13 -26.21 -16.50
CA PHE A 57 12.67 -26.94 -15.32
C PHE A 57 12.03 -28.27 -15.71
N THR A 58 12.82 -29.16 -16.31
CA THR A 58 12.40 -30.50 -16.70
C THR A 58 11.85 -31.28 -15.51
N TYR A 59 11.01 -32.28 -15.77
CA TYR A 59 10.50 -33.16 -14.72
C TYR A 59 11.65 -33.85 -13.98
N GLY A 60 11.72 -33.62 -12.65
CA GLY A 60 12.82 -34.09 -11.81
C GLY A 60 13.89 -33.03 -11.52
N THR A 61 13.76 -31.82 -12.07
CA THR A 61 14.53 -30.65 -11.64
C THR A 61 14.36 -30.45 -10.13
N LYS A 62 15.48 -30.25 -9.44
CA LYS A 62 15.53 -30.05 -8.00
C LYS A 62 15.73 -28.58 -7.65
N ALA A 63 15.36 -28.19 -6.44
CA ALA A 63 15.60 -26.86 -5.89
C ALA A 63 16.37 -26.95 -4.57
N TYR A 64 17.31 -26.04 -4.35
CA TYR A 64 18.22 -26.02 -3.20
C TYR A 64 18.34 -24.62 -2.62
N ILE A 65 18.45 -24.52 -1.30
CA ILE A 65 18.74 -23.26 -0.61
C ILE A 65 19.95 -23.37 0.30
N ALA A 66 20.66 -22.26 0.47
CA ALA A 66 21.67 -22.08 1.52
C ALA A 66 21.56 -20.66 2.10
N PRO A 67 21.96 -20.41 3.35
CA PRO A 67 21.96 -19.07 3.94
C PRO A 67 22.74 -18.06 3.09
N ALA A 68 22.11 -16.95 2.70
CA ALA A 68 22.79 -15.83 2.02
C ALA A 68 23.26 -14.75 2.99
N ALA A 69 22.54 -14.59 4.11
CA ALA A 69 22.88 -13.69 5.20
C ALA A 69 23.10 -14.50 6.50
N LYS A 70 23.91 -13.97 7.43
CA LYS A 70 23.94 -14.52 8.79
C LYS A 70 22.56 -14.32 9.44
N GLY A 71 22.07 -15.34 10.15
CA GLY A 71 20.77 -15.30 10.84
C GLY A 71 19.65 -16.09 10.17
N ALA A 72 19.85 -16.69 8.99
CA ALA A 72 18.92 -17.70 8.49
C ALA A 72 18.87 -18.88 9.47
N ALA A 73 17.68 -19.22 9.95
CA ALA A 73 17.49 -20.26 10.94
C ALA A 73 17.65 -21.66 10.32
N GLY A 74 18.07 -22.63 11.13
CA GLY A 74 17.87 -24.06 10.86
C GLY A 74 18.84 -24.77 9.89
N ILE A 75 19.57 -24.07 9.02
CA ILE A 75 20.52 -24.71 8.08
C ILE A 75 21.93 -24.12 8.18
N SER A 76 22.94 -25.00 8.31
CA SER A 76 24.36 -24.61 8.37
C SER A 76 25.06 -24.68 7.01
N GLU A 77 24.47 -25.39 6.05
CA GLU A 77 24.98 -25.60 4.69
C GLU A 77 23.83 -25.46 3.68
N GLU A 78 23.57 -26.50 2.88
CA GLU A 78 22.58 -26.54 1.81
C GLU A 78 21.42 -27.49 2.17
N GLU A 79 20.20 -27.11 1.82
CA GLU A 79 18.97 -27.89 2.00
C GLU A 79 18.23 -28.06 0.68
N GLU A 80 17.81 -29.28 0.36
CA GLU A 80 16.96 -29.57 -0.82
C GLU A 80 15.51 -29.23 -0.49
N LEU A 81 14.90 -28.35 -1.28
CA LEU A 81 13.49 -27.98 -1.11
C LEU A 81 12.56 -29.06 -1.68
N SER A 82 11.38 -29.18 -1.07
CA SER A 82 10.32 -30.00 -1.61
C SER A 82 9.66 -29.30 -2.81
N VAL A 83 9.85 -29.86 -4.01
CA VAL A 83 9.12 -29.43 -5.22
C VAL A 83 7.72 -30.04 -5.17
N THR A 84 6.70 -29.19 -5.02
CA THR A 84 5.30 -29.59 -4.93
C THR A 84 4.61 -29.64 -6.29
N GLN A 85 5.13 -28.89 -7.27
CA GLN A 85 4.58 -28.86 -8.63
C GLN A 85 5.64 -28.56 -9.68
N TYR A 86 5.49 -29.20 -10.84
CA TYR A 86 6.27 -28.94 -12.05
C TYR A 86 5.35 -28.38 -13.13
N ASP A 87 5.87 -27.46 -13.94
CA ASP A 87 5.30 -27.17 -15.24
C ASP A 87 5.52 -28.37 -16.18
N THR A 88 4.49 -29.18 -16.38
CA THR A 88 4.58 -30.38 -17.22
C THR A 88 4.40 -30.10 -18.71
N MET A 89 4.08 -28.85 -19.07
CA MET A 89 3.77 -28.46 -20.44
C MET A 89 4.96 -27.78 -21.08
N ASP A 90 5.48 -26.73 -20.44
CA ASP A 90 6.46 -25.82 -21.04
C ASP A 90 7.79 -25.72 -20.27
N GLU A 91 7.93 -26.37 -19.10
CA GLU A 91 9.15 -26.38 -18.28
C GLU A 91 9.58 -24.97 -17.78
N GLN A 92 8.61 -24.09 -17.51
CA GLN A 92 8.84 -22.66 -17.21
C GLN A 92 8.60 -22.25 -15.75
N TYR A 93 8.00 -23.12 -14.93
CA TYR A 93 7.92 -22.87 -13.50
C TYR A 93 8.01 -24.15 -12.66
N LEU A 94 8.41 -23.98 -11.40
CA LEU A 94 8.31 -24.96 -10.33
C LEU A 94 7.62 -24.30 -9.14
N VAL A 95 6.83 -25.06 -8.38
CA VAL A 95 6.39 -24.63 -7.05
C VAL A 95 7.14 -25.44 -6.01
N CYS A 96 7.72 -24.74 -5.04
CA CYS A 96 8.42 -25.32 -3.91
C CYS A 96 7.74 -24.94 -2.60
N ARG A 97 7.99 -25.71 -1.54
CA ARG A 97 7.65 -25.34 -0.17
C ARG A 97 8.90 -24.95 0.61
N LEU A 98 8.86 -23.78 1.27
CA LEU A 98 9.86 -23.44 2.28
C LEU A 98 9.54 -24.22 3.57
N PRO A 99 10.49 -24.95 4.18
CA PRO A 99 10.22 -25.66 5.43
C PRO A 99 9.76 -24.74 6.57
N PHE A 100 8.92 -25.27 7.46
CA PHE A 100 8.24 -24.50 8.53
C PHE A 100 9.18 -23.90 9.58
N ASP A 101 10.41 -24.38 9.67
CA ASP A 101 11.44 -23.97 10.63
C ASP A 101 12.55 -23.10 10.01
N LEU A 102 12.45 -22.76 8.73
CA LEU A 102 13.49 -22.05 7.98
C LEU A 102 13.11 -20.60 7.66
N ALA A 103 13.18 -19.73 8.67
CA ALA A 103 13.09 -18.29 8.48
C ALA A 103 14.43 -17.69 8.00
N GLY A 104 14.40 -16.84 6.96
CA GLY A 104 15.62 -16.16 6.53
C GLY A 104 15.69 -15.69 5.08
N ILE A 105 16.90 -15.24 4.73
CA ILE A 105 17.32 -14.85 3.38
C ILE A 105 18.28 -15.91 2.86
N TYR A 106 17.98 -16.45 1.67
CA TYR A 106 18.67 -17.61 1.12
C TYR A 106 19.16 -17.34 -0.29
N THR A 107 20.26 -17.99 -0.66
CA THR A 107 20.56 -18.20 -2.07
C THR A 107 19.86 -19.47 -2.49
N LEU A 108 19.09 -19.38 -3.57
CA LEU A 108 18.28 -20.44 -4.18
C LEU A 108 18.91 -20.86 -5.49
N TRP A 109 18.98 -22.17 -5.73
CA TRP A 109 19.39 -22.75 -7.00
C TRP A 109 18.38 -23.78 -7.46
N THR A 110 18.35 -24.01 -8.77
CA THR A 110 17.69 -25.17 -9.37
C THR A 110 18.69 -26.01 -10.15
N GLU A 111 18.46 -27.32 -10.24
CA GLU A 111 19.41 -28.26 -10.84
C GLU A 111 18.69 -29.36 -11.61
N ASN A 112 19.10 -29.54 -12.87
CA ASN A 112 18.72 -30.67 -13.71
C ASN A 112 19.98 -31.45 -14.13
N GLY A 113 19.84 -32.47 -14.96
CA GLY A 113 20.92 -33.29 -15.51
C GLY A 113 21.94 -32.55 -16.39
N ALA A 114 21.63 -31.34 -16.89
CA ALA A 114 22.60 -30.46 -17.55
C ALA A 114 23.47 -29.67 -16.54
N GLY A 115 23.00 -29.55 -15.30
CA GLY A 115 23.69 -28.93 -14.17
C GLY A 115 22.84 -27.90 -13.42
N ARG A 116 23.49 -27.19 -12.51
CA ARG A 116 22.88 -26.21 -11.62
C ARG A 116 22.81 -24.81 -12.22
N SER A 117 21.74 -24.07 -11.91
CA SER A 117 21.51 -22.66 -12.23
C SER A 117 22.53 -21.73 -11.56
N GLU A 118 22.51 -20.45 -11.93
CA GLU A 118 23.06 -19.39 -11.08
C GLU A 118 22.21 -19.23 -9.82
N GLY A 119 22.79 -18.65 -8.76
CA GLY A 119 22.10 -18.42 -7.50
C GLY A 119 21.14 -17.24 -7.57
N TYR A 120 19.93 -17.41 -7.06
CA TYR A 120 18.91 -16.37 -6.91
C TYR A 120 18.75 -16.00 -5.44
N LEU A 121 18.67 -14.71 -5.12
CA LEU A 121 18.52 -14.27 -3.73
C LEU A 121 17.04 -14.30 -3.30
N LEU A 122 16.63 -15.38 -2.65
CA LEU A 122 15.30 -15.52 -2.05
C LEU A 122 15.20 -14.66 -0.79
N ASN A 123 14.13 -13.87 -0.68
CA ASN A 123 13.88 -12.90 0.40
C ASN A 123 14.94 -11.80 0.55
N GLY A 124 15.83 -11.63 -0.43
CA GLY A 124 16.74 -10.48 -0.45
C GLY A 124 15.99 -9.17 -0.72
N PRO A 125 16.55 -8.02 -0.30
CA PRO A 125 15.94 -6.73 -0.59
C PRO A 125 15.90 -6.51 -2.11
N ARG A 126 14.77 -6.00 -2.62
CA ARG A 126 14.64 -5.65 -4.05
C ARG A 126 14.28 -4.17 -4.17
N PRO A 127 15.26 -3.25 -4.02
CA PRO A 127 15.02 -1.84 -4.27
C PRO A 127 14.78 -1.61 -5.76
N LEU A 128 13.66 -0.97 -6.12
CA LEU A 128 13.22 -0.85 -7.51
C LEU A 128 13.58 0.51 -8.10
N TYR A 129 13.13 1.61 -7.48
CA TYR A 129 13.36 2.97 -7.97
C TYR A 129 13.25 4.03 -6.86
N ILE A 130 13.77 5.23 -7.12
CA ILE A 130 13.75 6.37 -6.19
C ILE A 130 12.84 7.51 -6.64
N SER A 131 12.37 8.34 -5.70
CA SER A 131 11.44 9.46 -5.95
C SER A 131 12.08 10.69 -6.60
N GLU A 132 13.40 10.86 -6.49
CA GLU A 132 14.16 11.95 -7.13
C GLU A 132 15.63 11.50 -7.33
N PHE A 133 16.30 12.04 -8.36
CA PHE A 133 17.70 11.65 -8.68
C PHE A 133 18.74 12.63 -8.13
N GLU A 134 18.32 13.70 -7.47
CA GLU A 134 19.17 14.80 -7.00
C GLU A 134 18.75 15.22 -5.59
N ALA A 135 19.70 15.25 -4.65
CA ALA A 135 19.46 15.60 -3.25
C ALA A 135 20.69 16.26 -2.63
N TRP A 136 20.52 17.15 -1.65
CA TRP A 136 21.60 17.50 -0.72
C TRP A 136 21.51 16.66 0.56
N ALA A 137 22.52 16.77 1.42
CA ALA A 137 22.54 16.07 2.70
C ALA A 137 21.37 16.49 3.61
N GLY A 138 20.67 15.51 4.20
CA GLY A 138 19.47 15.71 5.00
C GLY A 138 18.16 15.85 4.19
N GLN A 139 18.21 15.91 2.85
CA GLN A 139 17.01 15.94 2.03
C GLN A 139 16.40 14.55 1.88
N ARG A 140 15.08 14.44 2.06
CA ARG A 140 14.35 13.16 2.02
C ARG A 140 14.21 12.62 0.60
N ILE A 141 14.48 11.33 0.43
CA ILE A 141 14.28 10.54 -0.78
C ILE A 141 13.58 9.23 -0.44
N ASP A 142 12.60 8.84 -1.24
CA ASP A 142 11.85 7.61 -1.08
C ASP A 142 12.40 6.55 -2.04
N ILE A 143 12.55 5.32 -1.55
CA ILE A 143 12.82 4.11 -2.33
C ILE A 143 11.55 3.29 -2.36
N SER A 144 11.06 2.94 -3.56
CA SER A 144 10.02 1.91 -3.73
C SER A 144 10.69 0.55 -3.97
N GLY A 145 10.21 -0.51 -3.33
CA GLY A 145 10.84 -1.83 -3.41
C GLY A 145 10.01 -3.01 -2.89
N ARG A 146 10.70 -4.12 -2.57
CA ARG A 146 10.16 -5.34 -1.95
C ARG A 146 11.13 -5.88 -0.89
N ASN A 147 10.60 -6.67 0.04
CA ASN A 147 11.38 -7.40 1.05
C ASN A 147 12.23 -6.50 1.95
N PHE A 148 11.74 -5.30 2.26
CA PHE A 148 12.42 -4.41 3.20
C PHE A 148 12.16 -4.77 4.65
N ASP A 149 11.04 -5.45 4.93
CA ASP A 149 10.69 -5.90 6.27
C ASP A 149 10.97 -7.39 6.45
N VAL A 150 12.02 -7.70 7.21
CA VAL A 150 12.47 -9.08 7.44
C VAL A 150 11.49 -9.91 8.28
N ARG A 151 10.56 -9.27 8.99
CA ARG A 151 9.51 -9.94 9.77
C ARG A 151 8.55 -10.73 8.87
N GLU A 152 8.32 -10.25 7.64
CA GLU A 152 7.43 -10.87 6.65
C GLU A 152 7.93 -12.26 6.19
N PHE A 153 9.18 -12.63 6.52
CA PHE A 153 9.73 -13.96 6.28
C PHE A 153 10.34 -14.60 7.54
N GLY A 154 9.81 -14.22 8.71
CA GLY A 154 9.99 -14.92 9.98
C GLY A 154 11.25 -14.57 10.79
N LEU A 155 12.00 -13.53 10.41
CA LEU A 155 13.13 -13.04 11.21
C LEU A 155 12.69 -12.03 12.27
N GLU A 156 13.51 -11.85 13.30
CA GLU A 156 13.33 -10.74 14.26
C GLU A 156 13.54 -9.41 13.55
N GLU A 157 12.81 -8.38 14.01
CA GLU A 157 12.82 -7.06 13.38
C GLU A 157 14.22 -6.45 13.33
N SER A 158 14.64 -6.06 12.12
CA SER A 158 15.83 -5.26 11.88
C SER A 158 15.50 -4.20 10.83
N ALA A 159 15.77 -2.94 11.15
CA ALA A 159 15.59 -1.85 10.19
C ALA A 159 16.48 -2.07 8.95
N PRO A 160 16.01 -1.70 7.74
CA PRO A 160 16.83 -1.72 6.56
C PRO A 160 17.96 -0.68 6.66
N GLU A 161 19.10 -0.97 6.06
CA GLU A 161 20.21 -0.02 5.91
C GLU A 161 20.25 0.51 4.47
N VAL A 162 20.50 1.80 4.30
CA VAL A 162 20.73 2.42 2.99
C VAL A 162 22.18 2.90 2.91
N TRP A 163 22.87 2.51 1.84
CA TRP A 163 24.25 2.89 1.58
C TRP A 163 24.37 3.60 0.23
N LEU A 164 25.16 4.66 0.20
CA LEU A 164 25.52 5.39 -1.00
C LEU A 164 26.95 5.00 -1.39
N ARG A 165 27.10 4.31 -2.52
CA ARG A 165 28.41 3.94 -3.08
C ARG A 165 28.76 4.89 -4.21
N ALA A 166 29.82 5.68 -4.03
CA ALA A 166 30.29 6.62 -5.04
C ALA A 166 30.60 5.88 -6.35
N VAL A 167 30.01 6.32 -7.45
CA VAL A 167 30.27 5.78 -8.79
C VAL A 167 31.74 5.95 -9.15
N GLU A 168 32.32 7.09 -8.78
CA GLU A 168 33.76 7.32 -8.86
C GLU A 168 34.46 6.83 -7.59
N GLY A 169 35.41 5.90 -7.74
CA GLY A 169 36.29 5.44 -6.65
C GLY A 169 35.67 4.43 -5.67
N GLY A 170 34.34 4.24 -5.66
CA GLY A 170 33.67 3.18 -4.89
C GLY A 170 33.61 3.40 -3.37
N ALA A 171 33.89 4.61 -2.89
CA ALA A 171 33.75 4.96 -1.48
C ALA A 171 32.29 4.82 -1.02
N ARG A 172 32.08 4.37 0.22
CA ARG A 172 30.74 4.13 0.78
C ARG A 172 30.44 5.11 1.90
N TYR A 173 29.20 5.60 1.90
CA TYR A 173 28.64 6.46 2.94
C TYR A 173 27.30 5.86 3.37
N GLU A 174 27.05 5.83 4.67
CA GLU A 174 25.77 5.40 5.20
C GLU A 174 24.76 6.55 5.05
N ALA A 175 23.55 6.22 4.60
CA ALA A 175 22.44 7.17 4.53
C ALA A 175 21.55 6.98 5.75
N GLU A 176 20.97 8.06 6.25
CA GLU A 176 20.15 8.02 7.46
C GLU A 176 18.71 7.69 7.10
N LEU A 177 18.08 6.74 7.80
CA LEU A 177 16.64 6.54 7.70
C LEU A 177 15.93 7.79 8.21
N ALA A 178 14.96 8.28 7.45
CA ALA A 178 14.22 9.46 7.85
C ALA A 178 13.23 9.10 8.97
N GLU A 179 13.02 10.01 9.92
CA GLU A 179 12.00 9.84 10.96
C GLU A 179 10.62 10.22 10.42
N GLY A 180 9.60 9.45 10.79
CA GLY A 180 8.18 9.73 10.61
C GLY A 180 7.50 10.02 11.96
N GLU A 181 6.17 10.14 11.96
CA GLU A 181 5.42 10.45 13.19
C GLU A 181 5.54 9.38 14.28
N ASN A 182 5.77 8.12 13.90
CA ASN A 182 5.78 6.95 14.79
C ASN A 182 7.14 6.23 14.83
N GLY A 183 8.24 6.94 14.51
CA GLY A 183 9.58 6.38 14.41
C GLY A 183 10.08 6.34 12.96
N PRO A 184 11.12 5.54 12.65
CA PRO A 184 11.72 5.48 11.31
C PRO A 184 10.69 5.20 10.22
N ASP A 185 10.72 6.00 9.15
CA ASP A 185 9.76 5.99 8.06
C ASP A 185 10.12 4.98 6.99
N TRP A 186 9.76 3.72 7.25
CA TRP A 186 9.90 2.61 6.30
C TRP A 186 8.83 1.53 6.54
N ASN A 187 8.58 0.74 5.51
CA ASN A 187 7.74 -0.45 5.52
C ASN A 187 8.31 -1.47 4.51
N ASN A 188 7.62 -2.59 4.27
CA ASN A 188 8.10 -3.65 3.38
C ASN A 188 8.32 -3.21 1.91
N TYR A 189 7.69 -2.11 1.49
CA TYR A 189 7.66 -1.63 0.11
C TYR A 189 8.22 -0.21 -0.07
N ARG A 190 8.42 0.55 1.00
CA ARG A 190 9.00 1.90 0.97
C ARG A 190 10.06 2.09 2.05
N ILE A 191 11.15 2.77 1.71
CA ILE A 191 12.12 3.31 2.69
C ILE A 191 12.28 4.79 2.39
N THR A 192 12.14 5.64 3.40
CA THR A 192 12.54 7.04 3.28
C THR A 192 13.90 7.25 3.93
N PHE A 193 14.84 7.83 3.20
CA PHE A 193 16.20 8.09 3.68
C PHE A 193 16.67 9.50 3.34
N THR A 194 17.78 9.92 3.94
CA THR A 194 18.48 11.17 3.61
C THR A 194 19.98 10.89 3.42
N PRO A 195 20.67 11.52 2.45
CA PRO A 195 22.13 11.49 2.43
C PRO A 195 22.67 12.11 3.71
N SER A 196 23.65 11.47 4.34
CA SER A 196 24.27 11.96 5.58
C SER A 196 25.11 13.21 5.36
N ALA A 197 25.32 14.00 6.43
CA ALA A 197 26.06 15.26 6.38
C ALA A 197 27.52 15.13 5.92
N ASP A 198 28.12 13.95 6.05
CA ASP A 198 29.48 13.64 5.61
C ASP A 198 29.56 13.05 4.19
N THR A 199 28.42 12.83 3.52
CA THR A 199 28.39 12.38 2.12
C THR A 199 28.84 13.50 1.18
N PRO A 200 29.98 13.36 0.46
CA PRO A 200 30.44 14.40 -0.46
C PRO A 200 29.53 14.57 -1.67
N CYS A 201 29.56 15.74 -2.32
CA CYS A 201 28.88 15.90 -3.60
C CYS A 201 29.46 14.95 -4.66
N GLY A 202 28.59 14.34 -5.47
CA GLY A 202 28.98 13.32 -6.44
C GLY A 202 27.81 12.44 -6.85
N GLU A 203 28.07 11.48 -7.73
CA GLU A 203 27.09 10.49 -8.18
C GLU A 203 27.26 9.17 -7.41
N TYR A 204 26.15 8.60 -6.96
CA TYR A 204 26.12 7.43 -6.08
C TYR A 204 25.15 6.36 -6.59
N GLU A 205 25.59 5.10 -6.53
CA GLU A 205 24.66 3.97 -6.54
C GLU A 205 24.00 3.87 -5.16
N VAL A 206 22.67 3.71 -5.15
CA VAL A 206 21.88 3.49 -3.94
C VAL A 206 21.77 1.99 -3.70
N LEU A 207 22.23 1.55 -2.53
CA LEU A 207 22.26 0.16 -2.10
C LEU A 207 21.32 0.01 -0.88
N VAL A 208 20.48 -1.01 -0.89
CA VAL A 208 19.65 -1.36 0.27
C VAL A 208 20.12 -2.70 0.81
N LYS A 209 20.30 -2.76 2.13
CA LYS A 209 20.66 -3.97 2.84
C LYS A 209 19.61 -4.30 3.88
N THR A 210 19.23 -5.57 3.95
CA THR A 210 18.35 -6.11 4.99
C THR A 210 19.01 -7.32 5.66
N GLY A 211 18.81 -7.45 6.98
CA GLY A 211 19.49 -8.46 7.79
C GLY A 211 21.02 -8.35 7.78
N GLU A 212 21.72 -9.40 8.22
CA GLU A 212 23.18 -9.36 8.40
C GLU A 212 24.02 -9.58 7.11
N GLY A 213 23.47 -9.50 5.89
CA GLY A 213 24.32 -9.74 4.70
C GLY A 213 23.76 -9.59 3.28
N ALA A 214 22.46 -9.38 3.06
CA ALA A 214 21.91 -9.24 1.71
C ALA A 214 21.84 -7.77 1.31
N GLU A 215 22.57 -7.36 0.28
CA GLU A 215 22.66 -5.98 -0.22
C GLU A 215 22.44 -5.97 -1.73
N GLU A 216 21.53 -5.11 -2.20
CA GLU A 216 21.18 -4.98 -3.62
C GLU A 216 21.10 -3.51 -4.04
N ALA A 217 21.41 -3.24 -5.32
CA ALA A 217 21.28 -1.92 -5.93
C ALA A 217 19.89 -1.74 -6.57
N LEU A 218 19.51 -0.49 -6.87
CA LEU A 218 18.26 -0.18 -7.58
C LEU A 218 18.16 -0.94 -8.91
N SER A 219 17.11 -1.75 -9.08
CA SER A 219 16.89 -2.51 -10.32
C SER A 219 16.58 -1.62 -11.52
N SER A 220 16.13 -0.37 -11.29
CA SER A 220 15.98 0.65 -12.33
C SER A 220 17.31 1.14 -12.93
N GLY A 221 18.44 0.88 -12.27
CA GLY A 221 19.75 1.43 -12.62
C GLY A 221 19.88 2.93 -12.34
N GLN A 222 18.95 3.54 -11.60
CA GLN A 222 19.07 4.95 -11.18
C GLN A 222 20.25 5.15 -10.23
N THR A 223 20.90 6.29 -10.38
CA THR A 223 21.87 6.83 -9.42
C THR A 223 21.28 8.04 -8.71
N LEU A 224 21.79 8.33 -7.51
CA LEU A 224 21.50 9.56 -6.78
C LEU A 224 22.70 10.51 -6.92
N THR A 225 22.44 11.73 -7.36
CA THR A 225 23.42 12.82 -7.37
C THR A 225 23.29 13.61 -6.08
N VAL A 226 24.33 13.56 -5.25
CA VAL A 226 24.43 14.43 -4.06
C VAL A 226 25.03 15.77 -4.49
N VAL A 227 24.32 16.87 -4.19
CA VAL A 227 24.72 18.24 -4.53
C VAL A 227 24.99 19.07 -3.27
N GLU A 228 25.50 20.29 -3.46
CA GLU A 228 25.66 21.24 -2.35
C GLU A 228 24.28 21.59 -1.75
N GLU A 229 24.25 21.88 -0.44
CA GLU A 229 23.03 22.32 0.23
C GLU A 229 22.52 23.62 -0.42
N GLY A 230 21.26 23.59 -0.83
CA GLY A 230 20.61 24.67 -1.55
C GLY A 230 19.49 25.34 -0.75
N ASN A 231 18.97 26.45 -1.28
CA ASN A 231 17.90 27.21 -0.66
C ASN A 231 16.51 26.68 -1.09
N ASP A 232 15.74 26.19 -0.11
CA ASP A 232 14.34 25.77 -0.28
C ASP A 232 13.46 26.35 0.84
N PRO A 233 13.15 27.66 0.78
CA PRO A 233 12.42 28.34 1.85
C PRO A 233 10.95 27.91 1.94
N LEU A 234 10.46 27.14 0.97
CA LEU A 234 9.11 26.57 0.96
C LEU A 234 9.09 25.10 1.38
N ASP A 235 10.26 24.50 1.65
CA ASP A 235 10.40 23.09 2.01
C ASP A 235 9.76 22.16 0.95
N ILE A 236 9.89 22.50 -0.34
CA ILE A 236 9.37 21.68 -1.45
C ILE A 236 9.95 20.26 -1.38
N GLY A 237 11.18 20.12 -0.85
CA GLY A 237 11.84 18.85 -0.60
C GLY A 237 12.53 18.31 -1.85
N VAL A 238 13.07 19.19 -2.68
CA VAL A 238 13.74 18.87 -3.96
C VAL A 238 14.97 19.74 -4.18
N ALA A 239 16.06 19.16 -4.67
CA ALA A 239 17.33 19.86 -4.83
C ALA A 239 17.26 21.03 -5.82
N TRP A 240 16.42 20.90 -6.86
CA TRP A 240 16.27 21.92 -7.89
C TRP A 240 15.54 23.18 -7.40
N ALA A 241 14.96 23.20 -6.20
CA ALA A 241 14.37 24.39 -5.60
C ALA A 241 15.39 25.53 -5.44
N ASP A 242 16.68 25.21 -5.24
CA ASP A 242 17.78 26.18 -5.14
C ASP A 242 17.97 27.02 -6.41
N LYS A 243 17.55 26.50 -7.57
CA LYS A 243 17.66 27.21 -8.85
C LYS A 243 16.69 28.39 -8.97
N ILE A 244 15.73 28.51 -8.04
CA ILE A 244 14.78 29.63 -7.98
C ILE A 244 15.42 30.79 -7.23
N ARG A 245 15.28 32.01 -7.76
CA ARG A 245 15.82 33.23 -7.15
C ARG A 245 14.93 33.74 -6.01
N TRP A 246 14.91 33.02 -4.89
CA TRP A 246 14.06 33.32 -3.73
C TRP A 246 14.20 34.75 -3.19
N ASP A 247 15.39 35.33 -3.26
CA ASP A 247 15.67 36.71 -2.80
C ASP A 247 15.17 37.80 -3.76
N ASN A 248 14.87 37.47 -5.02
CA ASN A 248 14.33 38.44 -5.98
C ASN A 248 12.80 38.48 -5.86
N VAL A 249 12.33 39.24 -4.90
CA VAL A 249 10.90 39.35 -4.57
C VAL A 249 10.31 40.64 -5.14
N ILE A 250 9.13 40.55 -5.75
CA ILE A 250 8.25 41.71 -5.97
C ILE A 250 7.01 41.51 -5.11
N ASN A 251 6.74 42.49 -4.25
CA ASN A 251 5.50 42.54 -3.47
C ASN A 251 4.35 43.05 -4.35
N ALA A 252 3.25 42.31 -4.43
CA ALA A 252 2.07 42.65 -5.22
C ALA A 252 1.54 44.08 -4.97
N ARG A 253 1.53 44.52 -3.70
CA ARG A 253 1.05 45.86 -3.30
C ARG A 253 1.96 46.97 -3.83
N GLU A 254 3.26 46.73 -3.78
CA GLU A 254 4.27 47.67 -4.28
C GLU A 254 4.25 47.75 -5.81
N ALA A 255 3.85 46.66 -6.48
CA ALA A 255 3.59 46.61 -7.92
C ALA A 255 2.25 47.25 -8.34
N GLY A 256 1.45 47.74 -7.39
CA GLY A 256 0.20 48.45 -7.64
C GLY A 256 -1.07 47.62 -7.54
N ALA A 257 -1.01 46.37 -7.08
CA ALA A 257 -2.22 45.57 -6.81
C ALA A 257 -2.90 46.04 -5.51
N ALA A 258 -4.20 46.33 -5.58
CA ALA A 258 -5.01 46.81 -4.46
C ALA A 258 -5.44 45.69 -3.52
N GLY A 259 -5.67 44.46 -4.03
CA GLY A 259 -6.01 43.23 -3.30
C GLY A 259 -7.01 43.43 -2.15
N ASP A 260 -8.00 44.28 -2.41
CA ASP A 260 -9.08 44.65 -1.52
C ASP A 260 -10.37 43.87 -1.83
N GLY A 261 -10.28 42.88 -2.73
CA GLY A 261 -11.40 42.08 -3.23
C GLY A 261 -12.36 42.83 -4.13
N SER A 262 -12.06 44.07 -4.51
CA SER A 262 -12.90 44.93 -5.35
C SER A 262 -12.21 45.34 -6.66
N ALA A 263 -10.97 45.79 -6.61
CA ALA A 263 -10.21 46.18 -7.79
C ALA A 263 -9.80 44.96 -8.63
N ASP A 264 -9.68 45.14 -9.95
CA ASP A 264 -9.03 44.18 -10.83
C ASP A 264 -7.50 44.36 -10.75
N ASP A 265 -6.82 43.35 -10.20
CA ASP A 265 -5.38 43.35 -9.96
C ASP A 265 -4.59 42.74 -11.12
N THR A 266 -5.25 42.25 -12.17
CA THR A 266 -4.65 41.49 -13.28
C THR A 266 -3.44 42.21 -13.88
N ALA A 267 -3.60 43.48 -14.27
CA ALA A 267 -2.56 44.22 -14.97
C ALA A 267 -1.33 44.51 -14.09
N ALA A 268 -1.55 44.80 -12.81
CA ALA A 268 -0.47 45.06 -11.85
C ALA A 268 0.35 43.79 -11.60
N LEU A 269 -0.34 42.66 -11.35
CA LEU A 269 0.31 41.38 -11.10
C LEU A 269 1.02 40.84 -12.35
N GLN A 270 0.42 40.94 -13.54
CA GLN A 270 1.09 40.51 -14.77
C GLN A 270 2.34 41.35 -15.08
N THR A 271 2.31 42.66 -14.79
CA THR A 271 3.48 43.53 -14.93
C THR A 271 4.61 43.08 -14.00
N ALA A 272 4.29 42.77 -12.74
CA ALA A 272 5.25 42.24 -11.77
C ALA A 272 5.86 40.90 -12.21
N VAL A 273 5.03 39.97 -12.72
CA VAL A 273 5.51 38.68 -13.25
C VAL A 273 6.46 38.90 -14.43
N ASN A 274 6.09 39.75 -15.39
CA ASN A 274 6.93 40.05 -16.56
C ASN A 274 8.26 40.70 -16.15
N GLU A 275 8.22 41.55 -15.13
CA GLU A 275 9.43 42.18 -14.57
C GLU A 275 10.33 41.15 -13.89
N LEU A 276 9.80 40.28 -13.03
CA LEU A 276 10.57 39.17 -12.43
C LEU A 276 11.22 38.31 -13.51
N TYR A 277 10.47 37.95 -14.54
CA TYR A 277 11.00 37.17 -15.66
C TYR A 277 12.13 37.90 -16.38
N SER A 278 11.99 39.20 -16.64
CA SER A 278 13.06 40.02 -17.25
C SER A 278 14.32 40.10 -16.40
N ARG A 279 14.20 39.93 -15.08
CA ARG A 279 15.29 39.86 -14.10
C ARG A 279 15.85 38.43 -13.91
N GLY A 280 15.35 37.46 -14.68
CA GLY A 280 15.79 36.05 -14.64
C GLY A 280 15.05 35.18 -13.62
N GLY A 281 13.80 35.53 -13.27
CA GLY A 281 12.97 34.78 -12.32
C GLY A 281 12.95 35.37 -10.91
N GLY A 282 12.13 34.82 -10.02
CA GLY A 282 11.99 35.24 -8.63
C GLY A 282 10.59 34.98 -8.07
N VAL A 283 10.23 35.66 -6.99
CA VAL A 283 8.97 35.42 -6.28
C VAL A 283 8.04 36.62 -6.44
N LEU A 284 6.85 36.39 -7.00
CA LEU A 284 5.73 37.32 -6.85
C LEU A 284 5.05 36.99 -5.52
N TYR A 285 5.32 37.83 -4.51
CA TYR A 285 4.73 37.67 -3.18
C TYR A 285 3.42 38.43 -3.08
N LEU A 286 2.36 37.73 -2.69
CA LEU A 286 1.03 38.29 -2.44
C LEU A 286 0.81 38.37 -0.92
N PRO A 287 0.92 39.56 -0.30
CA PRO A 287 0.52 39.77 1.09
C PRO A 287 -0.93 39.37 1.34
N GLU A 288 -1.30 39.29 2.61
CA GLU A 288 -2.70 39.09 3.04
C GLU A 288 -3.65 40.04 2.29
N GLY A 289 -4.75 39.47 1.78
CA GLY A 289 -5.72 40.19 0.97
C GLY A 289 -6.42 39.31 -0.06
N THR A 290 -7.33 39.93 -0.79
CA THR A 290 -8.13 39.28 -1.83
C THR A 290 -7.85 39.96 -3.16
N TYR A 291 -7.28 39.24 -4.12
CA TYR A 291 -6.87 39.77 -5.41
C TYR A 291 -7.82 39.26 -6.50
N ASN A 292 -8.50 40.15 -7.22
CA ASN A 292 -9.37 39.74 -8.32
C ASN A 292 -8.57 39.71 -9.63
N LEU A 293 -8.57 38.57 -10.32
CA LEU A 293 -7.83 38.38 -11.57
C LEU A 293 -8.72 37.74 -12.64
N THR A 294 -8.51 38.14 -13.90
CA THR A 294 -9.13 37.48 -15.07
C THR A 294 -8.23 36.37 -15.63
N ARG A 295 -6.90 36.56 -15.61
CA ARG A 295 -5.89 35.60 -16.09
C ARG A 295 -4.52 35.95 -15.51
N LEU A 296 -3.65 34.95 -15.34
CA LEU A 296 -2.23 35.18 -15.03
C LEU A 296 -1.34 34.26 -15.85
N GLU A 297 -0.38 34.83 -16.56
CA GLU A 297 0.65 34.09 -17.27
C GLU A 297 1.90 33.96 -16.42
N LEU A 298 2.29 32.72 -16.10
CA LEU A 298 3.44 32.39 -15.26
C LEU A 298 4.58 31.78 -16.10
N PRO A 299 5.73 32.48 -16.25
CA PRO A 299 6.87 31.99 -17.01
C PRO A 299 7.86 31.19 -16.14
N ASP A 300 8.92 30.66 -16.77
CA ASP A 300 10.01 29.96 -16.08
C ASP A 300 10.58 30.77 -14.91
N TYR A 301 11.04 30.07 -13.86
CA TYR A 301 11.72 30.65 -12.69
C TYR A 301 10.88 31.66 -11.87
N VAL A 302 9.61 31.90 -12.21
CA VAL A 302 8.75 32.79 -11.43
C VAL A 302 7.81 31.96 -10.56
N VAL A 303 7.82 32.20 -9.26
CA VAL A 303 6.94 31.56 -8.28
C VAL A 303 5.85 32.53 -7.85
N LEU A 304 4.61 32.05 -7.81
CA LEU A 304 3.49 32.75 -7.18
C LEU A 304 3.35 32.27 -5.73
N ASN A 305 3.59 33.15 -4.76
CA ASN A 305 3.58 32.77 -3.34
C ASN A 305 2.69 33.71 -2.52
N GLY A 306 1.68 33.17 -1.83
CA GLY A 306 0.85 33.93 -0.90
C GLY A 306 1.42 33.99 0.52
N ALA A 307 0.73 34.72 1.40
CA ALA A 307 1.06 34.81 2.83
C ALA A 307 0.56 33.59 3.64
N GLY A 308 -0.20 32.68 3.03
CA GLY A 308 -0.82 31.51 3.64
C GLY A 308 -2.19 31.22 3.05
N GLU A 309 -2.60 29.95 3.09
CA GLU A 309 -3.86 29.45 2.52
C GLU A 309 -5.10 30.23 3.00
N THR A 310 -5.11 30.66 4.26
CA THR A 310 -6.22 31.41 4.87
C THR A 310 -6.04 32.92 4.83
N LYS A 311 -4.90 33.42 4.33
CA LYS A 311 -4.53 34.85 4.35
C LYS A 311 -4.57 35.48 2.96
N THR A 312 -4.21 34.73 1.93
CA THR A 312 -4.17 35.22 0.55
C THR A 312 -5.20 34.48 -0.28
N GLU A 313 -6.15 35.24 -0.84
CA GLU A 313 -7.17 34.73 -1.76
C GLU A 313 -7.01 35.36 -3.14
N ILE A 314 -7.02 34.55 -4.19
CA ILE A 314 -7.15 34.96 -5.58
C ILE A 314 -8.57 34.63 -6.03
N ARG A 315 -9.35 35.62 -6.45
CA ARG A 315 -10.69 35.44 -7.02
C ARG A 315 -10.65 35.49 -8.52
N TYR A 316 -11.26 34.49 -9.16
CA TYR A 316 -11.49 34.52 -10.60
C TYR A 316 -12.59 35.53 -10.94
N ALA A 317 -12.23 36.59 -11.66
CA ALA A 317 -13.15 37.54 -12.27
C ALA A 317 -13.50 37.03 -13.68
N ALA A 318 -14.68 36.42 -13.82
CA ALA A 318 -15.04 35.71 -15.04
C ALA A 318 -15.03 36.61 -16.29
N THR A 319 -14.62 36.04 -17.43
CA THR A 319 -14.67 36.68 -18.74
C THR A 319 -15.65 35.96 -19.67
N ASP A 320 -16.17 36.66 -20.69
CA ASP A 320 -17.05 36.06 -21.71
C ASP A 320 -16.30 35.09 -22.68
N ASP A 321 -14.97 35.05 -22.62
CA ASP A 321 -14.09 34.25 -23.51
C ASP A 321 -13.63 32.91 -22.89
N GLU A 322 -13.43 31.90 -23.74
CA GLU A 322 -12.91 30.56 -23.41
C GLU A 322 -11.43 30.63 -22.99
N ASN A 323 -11.12 30.55 -21.69
CA ASN A 323 -9.73 30.66 -21.22
C ASN A 323 -9.40 29.76 -20.02
N THR A 324 -8.15 29.31 -19.98
CA THR A 324 -7.45 28.83 -18.78
C THR A 324 -7.02 30.03 -17.92
N PHE A 325 -7.17 29.91 -16.59
CA PHE A 325 -6.99 31.03 -15.66
C PHE A 325 -5.51 31.33 -15.35
N ILE A 326 -4.80 30.41 -14.69
CA ILE A 326 -3.34 30.48 -14.54
C ILE A 326 -2.72 29.58 -15.60
N VAL A 327 -1.87 30.15 -16.46
CA VAL A 327 -1.29 29.48 -17.63
C VAL A 327 0.22 29.65 -17.72
N PRO A 328 0.94 28.78 -18.43
CA PRO A 328 2.27 29.11 -18.93
C PRO A 328 2.22 30.33 -19.86
N ALA A 329 3.25 31.18 -19.84
CA ALA A 329 3.32 32.35 -20.72
C ALA A 329 3.35 31.99 -22.22
N TYR A 330 2.43 32.57 -23.01
CA TYR A 330 2.17 32.20 -24.41
C TYR A 330 3.36 32.55 -25.32
N ASN A 331 3.80 31.59 -26.16
CA ASN A 331 4.93 31.62 -27.12
C ASN A 331 6.26 30.97 -26.69
N LYS A 332 6.34 30.30 -25.54
CA LYS A 332 7.49 29.44 -25.20
C LYS A 332 6.96 28.14 -24.62
N ASN A 333 6.87 27.09 -25.43
CA ASN A 333 6.33 25.76 -25.09
C ASN A 333 7.14 25.03 -23.99
N ARG A 334 7.91 25.74 -23.17
CA ARG A 334 8.87 25.20 -22.21
C ARG A 334 8.85 26.07 -20.96
N VAL A 335 7.99 25.73 -20.00
CA VAL A 335 7.94 26.38 -18.68
C VAL A 335 8.33 25.37 -17.60
N GLY A 336 9.35 25.70 -16.78
CA GLY A 336 9.83 24.90 -15.66
C GLY A 336 10.51 25.76 -14.60
N LEU A 337 10.87 25.12 -13.47
CA LEU A 337 11.37 25.76 -12.25
C LEU A 337 10.42 26.84 -11.74
N THR A 338 9.13 26.53 -11.73
CA THR A 338 8.04 27.43 -11.33
C THR A 338 7.07 26.70 -10.41
N GLY A 339 6.22 27.46 -9.73
CA GLY A 339 5.20 26.87 -8.89
C GLY A 339 4.28 27.89 -8.24
N ILE A 340 3.28 27.35 -7.54
CA ILE A 340 2.28 28.11 -6.80
C ILE A 340 2.28 27.61 -5.35
N ALA A 341 2.30 28.54 -4.40
CA ALA A 341 2.24 28.19 -2.99
C ALA A 341 1.45 29.14 -2.09
N ASN A 342 0.99 28.60 -0.96
CA ASN A 342 0.49 29.32 0.20
C ASN A 342 -0.67 30.28 -0.09
N LEU A 343 -1.67 29.84 -0.86
CA LEU A 343 -2.82 30.68 -1.23
C LEU A 343 -4.09 29.86 -1.50
N THR A 344 -5.23 30.56 -1.49
CA THR A 344 -6.51 30.03 -1.96
C THR A 344 -6.87 30.65 -3.32
N ILE A 345 -7.30 29.83 -4.27
CA ILE A 345 -7.97 30.25 -5.50
C ILE A 345 -9.47 29.98 -5.32
N ARG A 346 -10.28 31.03 -5.48
CA ARG A 346 -11.73 30.98 -5.33
C ARG A 346 -12.44 31.40 -6.61
N ASN A 347 -13.47 30.65 -6.99
CA ASN A 347 -14.48 31.16 -7.92
C ASN A 347 -15.66 31.72 -7.10
N PRO A 348 -15.88 33.06 -7.11
CA PRO A 348 -16.88 33.70 -6.26
C PRO A 348 -18.33 33.53 -6.76
N TYR A 349 -18.56 32.99 -7.95
CA TYR A 349 -19.91 32.78 -8.53
C TYR A 349 -20.54 31.52 -7.93
N SER A 350 -20.94 31.60 -6.66
CA SER A 350 -21.23 30.46 -5.78
C SER A 350 -22.62 29.80 -5.91
N ASP A 351 -23.47 30.21 -6.86
CA ASP A 351 -24.87 29.75 -6.92
C ASP A 351 -25.24 29.14 -8.28
N GLU A 352 -25.82 27.93 -8.27
CA GLU A 352 -26.26 27.14 -9.44
C GLU A 352 -27.22 27.87 -10.39
N THR A 353 -27.78 28.99 -9.95
CA THR A 353 -28.74 29.81 -10.71
C THR A 353 -28.10 31.00 -11.41
N GLU A 354 -26.85 31.33 -11.09
CA GLU A 354 -26.09 32.43 -11.66
C GLU A 354 -24.91 31.89 -12.49
N ARG A 355 -25.22 31.38 -13.69
CA ARG A 355 -24.33 31.39 -14.87
C ARG A 355 -23.11 30.44 -14.85
N PRO A 356 -23.28 29.15 -15.21
CA PRO A 356 -22.18 28.20 -15.43
C PRO A 356 -21.18 28.61 -16.54
N GLU A 357 -21.49 29.63 -17.34
CA GLU A 357 -20.57 30.25 -18.28
C GLU A 357 -19.35 30.95 -17.62
N HIS A 358 -19.35 31.15 -16.30
CA HIS A 358 -18.34 31.89 -15.54
C HIS A 358 -17.26 31.03 -14.84
N SER A 359 -17.07 29.77 -15.25
CA SER A 359 -15.87 28.97 -14.88
C SER A 359 -14.86 28.92 -16.03
N PRO A 360 -13.54 28.98 -15.75
CA PRO A 360 -12.53 28.79 -16.77
C PRO A 360 -12.51 27.34 -17.27
N ASP A 361 -11.88 27.08 -18.42
CA ASP A 361 -11.70 25.70 -18.90
C ASP A 361 -10.81 24.89 -17.94
N VAL A 362 -9.70 25.51 -17.52
CA VAL A 362 -8.76 24.97 -16.54
C VAL A 362 -8.41 26.10 -15.56
N TYR A 363 -8.40 25.83 -14.24
CA TYR A 363 -8.00 26.83 -13.23
C TYR A 363 -6.48 27.02 -13.21
N ILE A 364 -5.74 25.92 -13.17
CA ILE A 364 -4.28 25.95 -13.13
C ILE A 364 -3.74 25.03 -14.21
N SER A 365 -2.98 25.59 -15.14
CA SER A 365 -2.18 24.85 -16.12
C SER A 365 -0.74 25.33 -16.00
N LEU A 366 0.19 24.42 -15.71
CA LEU A 366 1.61 24.71 -15.61
C LEU A 366 2.41 23.76 -16.50
N GLY A 367 3.49 24.27 -17.08
CA GLY A 367 4.35 23.49 -17.97
C GLY A 367 3.96 23.62 -19.44
N GLU A 368 4.18 22.57 -20.22
CA GLU A 368 3.96 22.61 -21.68
C GLU A 368 2.46 22.51 -22.05
N SER A 369 2.03 23.38 -22.97
CA SER A 369 0.61 23.62 -23.29
C SER A 369 0.05 22.87 -24.51
N ASP A 370 0.88 22.17 -25.30
CA ASP A 370 0.42 21.54 -26.55
C ASP A 370 0.24 20.02 -26.42
N ARG A 371 -0.98 19.56 -26.75
CA ARG A 371 -1.46 18.18 -26.67
C ARG A 371 -0.92 17.29 -27.82
N GLY A 372 -0.19 17.86 -28.78
CA GLY A 372 0.42 17.15 -29.92
C GLY A 372 1.94 16.98 -29.86
N CYS A 373 2.58 17.42 -28.76
CA CYS A 373 4.04 17.49 -28.67
C CYS A 373 4.72 16.11 -28.61
N ASN A 374 5.97 16.08 -29.06
CA ASN A 374 6.78 14.88 -29.07
C ASN A 374 7.21 14.54 -27.63
N HIS A 375 6.65 13.48 -27.05
CA HIS A 375 6.95 13.08 -25.66
C HIS A 375 8.43 12.71 -25.40
N ASP A 376 9.24 12.67 -26.47
CA ASP A 376 10.65 12.29 -26.47
C ASP A 376 11.63 13.46 -26.23
N GLU A 377 11.15 14.72 -26.13
CA GLU A 377 12.00 15.94 -26.19
C GLU A 377 11.76 16.95 -25.04
N TYR A 378 11.12 16.56 -23.94
CA TYR A 378 10.81 17.47 -22.83
C TYR A 378 12.08 18.06 -22.18
N ALA A 379 12.13 19.40 -22.09
CA ALA A 379 13.27 20.16 -21.55
C ALA A 379 12.94 20.93 -20.25
N ASN A 380 11.73 20.78 -19.70
CA ASN A 380 11.29 21.53 -18.51
C ASN A 380 11.69 20.77 -17.25
N GLU A 381 12.37 21.44 -16.31
CA GLU A 381 13.01 20.78 -15.17
C GLU A 381 12.04 20.36 -14.05
N GLY A 382 11.36 21.31 -13.40
CA GLY A 382 10.58 21.06 -12.17
C GLY A 382 9.36 21.97 -12.01
N ILE A 383 8.22 21.42 -11.60
CA ILE A 383 7.01 22.19 -11.24
C ILE A 383 6.57 21.79 -9.84
N PHE A 384 6.13 22.75 -9.03
CA PHE A 384 5.51 22.45 -7.74
C PHE A 384 4.19 23.18 -7.49
N VAL A 385 3.31 22.53 -6.74
CA VAL A 385 2.13 23.12 -6.12
C VAL A 385 2.15 22.73 -4.64
N LYS A 386 2.26 23.71 -3.73
CA LYS A 386 2.38 23.44 -2.29
C LYS A 386 1.47 24.31 -1.44
N ASN A 387 0.65 23.73 -0.57
CA ASN A 387 -0.28 24.47 0.30
C ASN A 387 -1.21 25.38 -0.52
N VAL A 388 -1.97 24.79 -1.44
CA VAL A 388 -2.88 25.53 -2.32
C VAL A 388 -4.28 24.95 -2.19
N VAL A 389 -5.25 25.83 -1.92
CA VAL A 389 -6.67 25.48 -1.92
C VAL A 389 -7.31 25.99 -3.20
N LEU A 390 -8.02 25.14 -3.93
CA LEU A 390 -8.87 25.49 -5.05
C LEU A 390 -10.33 25.22 -4.65
N ASP A 391 -11.09 26.28 -4.39
CA ASP A 391 -12.47 26.21 -3.89
C ASP A 391 -13.42 26.90 -4.88
N TYR A 392 -14.34 26.13 -5.46
CA TYR A 392 -15.26 26.64 -6.47
C TYR A 392 -16.60 25.89 -6.45
N PRO A 393 -17.64 26.42 -7.12
CA PRO A 393 -19.01 25.95 -6.94
C PRO A 393 -19.20 24.45 -7.18
N MET A 394 -20.02 23.85 -6.32
CA MET A 394 -20.37 22.43 -6.30
C MET A 394 -21.56 22.08 -7.21
N GLY A 395 -22.06 23.05 -7.96
CA GLY A 395 -23.25 22.89 -8.77
C GLY A 395 -22.99 22.33 -10.15
N GLN A 396 -23.93 21.56 -10.69
CA GLN A 396 -23.81 21.01 -12.05
C GLN A 396 -23.73 22.17 -13.07
N PRO A 397 -22.66 22.31 -13.87
CA PRO A 397 -22.77 23.04 -15.12
C PRO A 397 -23.82 22.34 -15.98
N GLN A 398 -24.75 23.12 -16.55
CA GLN A 398 -25.83 22.60 -17.39
C GLN A 398 -25.33 21.54 -18.39
N LYS A 399 -26.13 20.49 -18.58
CA LYS A 399 -26.04 19.36 -19.53
C LYS A 399 -25.38 19.62 -20.91
N ALA A 400 -25.33 20.88 -21.35
CA ALA A 400 -24.64 21.35 -22.54
C ALA A 400 -23.09 21.24 -22.47
N VAL A 401 -22.48 21.25 -21.28
CA VAL A 401 -21.00 21.14 -21.12
C VAL A 401 -20.50 19.71 -21.40
N LEU A 402 -21.32 18.69 -21.14
CA LEU A 402 -20.96 17.27 -21.31
C LEU A 402 -21.13 16.74 -22.74
N THR A 403 -21.90 17.43 -23.60
CA THR A 403 -22.22 16.96 -24.97
C THR A 403 -21.50 17.76 -26.07
N GLY A 404 -20.71 18.78 -25.70
CA GLY A 404 -20.22 19.81 -26.62
C GLY A 404 -18.71 20.07 -26.65
N GLY A 405 -17.86 19.17 -26.12
CA GLY A 405 -16.40 19.26 -26.29
C GLY A 405 -15.70 20.43 -25.57
N LYS A 406 -16.35 21.08 -24.60
CA LYS A 406 -15.79 22.18 -23.81
C LYS A 406 -15.56 21.71 -22.37
N ASN A 407 -14.33 21.30 -22.03
CA ASN A 407 -13.96 20.87 -20.69
C ASN A 407 -13.87 22.08 -19.74
N ARG A 408 -14.99 22.48 -19.12
CA ARG A 408 -15.02 23.61 -18.17
C ARG A 408 -14.83 23.16 -16.71
N GLY A 409 -13.93 23.83 -16.00
CA GLY A 409 -13.71 23.67 -14.57
C GLY A 409 -12.63 22.67 -14.15
N LEU A 410 -11.71 22.27 -15.04
CA LEU A 410 -10.60 21.39 -14.68
C LEU A 410 -9.69 22.06 -13.62
N GLY A 411 -9.37 21.32 -12.55
CA GLY A 411 -8.61 21.86 -11.42
C GLY A 411 -7.15 22.21 -11.75
N LEU A 412 -6.31 21.19 -11.84
CA LEU A 412 -4.87 21.34 -12.01
C LEU A 412 -4.35 20.43 -13.14
N LEU A 413 -3.69 21.04 -14.13
CA LEU A 413 -2.94 20.33 -15.17
C LEU A 413 -1.46 20.70 -15.09
N VAL A 414 -0.59 19.69 -15.03
CA VAL A 414 0.86 19.87 -14.96
C VAL A 414 1.55 19.01 -16.01
N SER A 415 2.53 19.59 -16.71
CA SER A 415 3.38 18.90 -17.67
C SER A 415 4.86 19.29 -17.51
N ALA A 416 5.66 18.45 -16.84
CA ALA A 416 7.10 18.66 -16.60
C ALA A 416 7.90 17.35 -16.51
N SER A 417 9.23 17.45 -16.43
CA SER A 417 10.07 16.25 -16.16
C SER A 417 9.99 15.80 -14.71
N ARG A 418 9.85 16.74 -13.77
CA ARG A 418 9.72 16.52 -12.33
C ARG A 418 8.54 17.34 -11.80
N THR A 419 7.66 16.73 -11.01
CA THR A 419 6.53 17.45 -10.40
C THR A 419 6.35 17.05 -8.94
N VAL A 420 6.11 18.05 -8.10
CA VAL A 420 5.68 17.88 -6.71
C VAL A 420 4.32 18.54 -6.52
N VAL A 421 3.32 17.78 -6.10
CA VAL A 421 2.04 18.29 -5.61
C VAL A 421 1.92 17.87 -4.14
N ASP A 422 1.93 18.84 -3.24
CA ASP A 422 1.90 18.59 -1.80
C ASP A 422 0.88 19.49 -1.12
N ASN A 423 -0.04 18.89 -0.37
CA ASN A 423 -1.12 19.63 0.29
C ASN A 423 -1.89 20.55 -0.69
N PHE A 424 -2.27 19.99 -1.85
CA PHE A 424 -3.21 20.61 -2.78
C PHE A 424 -4.63 20.14 -2.45
N ARG A 425 -5.53 21.08 -2.17
CA ARG A 425 -6.91 20.77 -1.79
C ARG A 425 -7.86 21.36 -2.81
N SER A 426 -8.50 20.53 -3.62
CA SER A 426 -9.51 20.96 -4.59
C SER A 426 -10.91 20.55 -4.14
N LYS A 427 -11.86 21.46 -4.34
CA LYS A 427 -13.29 21.23 -4.09
C LYS A 427 -14.11 21.87 -5.20
N GLY A 428 -14.80 21.04 -5.99
CA GLY A 428 -15.71 21.50 -7.05
C GLY A 428 -15.83 20.50 -8.21
N PHE A 429 -16.81 20.74 -9.11
CA PHE A 429 -17.29 19.78 -10.13
C PHE A 429 -16.20 19.13 -11.01
N GLY A 430 -15.18 19.88 -11.44
CA GLY A 430 -14.07 19.38 -12.27
C GLY A 430 -12.72 19.30 -11.53
N GLY A 431 -12.72 19.08 -10.21
CA GLY A 431 -11.59 19.32 -9.30
C GLY A 431 -10.39 18.40 -9.48
N ALA A 432 -10.29 17.73 -10.62
CA ALA A 432 -9.25 16.77 -10.93
C ALA A 432 -7.85 17.36 -11.02
N LEU A 433 -6.92 16.44 -10.85
CA LEU A 433 -5.51 16.57 -11.14
C LEU A 433 -5.19 15.79 -12.41
N GLY A 434 -4.52 16.43 -13.35
CA GLY A 434 -3.85 15.78 -14.47
C GLY A 434 -2.37 16.11 -14.46
N VAL A 435 -1.53 15.13 -14.14
CA VAL A 435 -0.08 15.22 -14.22
C VAL A 435 0.37 14.35 -15.39
N SER A 436 0.96 14.99 -16.40
CA SER A 436 1.53 14.34 -17.57
C SER A 436 3.02 14.62 -17.58
N ASN A 437 3.81 13.79 -16.90
CA ASN A 437 5.25 14.03 -16.75
C ASN A 437 6.09 13.00 -17.49
N TYR A 438 7.35 13.38 -17.74
CA TYR A 438 8.30 12.47 -18.34
C TYR A 438 8.97 11.53 -17.32
N ARG A 439 9.31 12.01 -16.12
CA ARG A 439 10.25 11.29 -15.24
C ARG A 439 9.70 11.06 -13.84
N TYR A 440 9.61 12.08 -13.01
CA TYR A 440 9.27 11.95 -11.59
C TYR A 440 7.99 12.70 -11.24
N ALA A 441 7.10 12.06 -10.50
CA ALA A 441 5.97 12.71 -9.86
C ALA A 441 5.80 12.26 -8.42
N ARG A 442 5.60 13.23 -7.53
CA ARG A 442 5.13 13.00 -6.17
C ARG A 442 3.84 13.78 -5.97
N VAL A 443 2.77 13.08 -5.61
CA VAL A 443 1.49 13.67 -5.21
C VAL A 443 1.21 13.20 -3.80
N GLN A 444 1.17 14.10 -2.83
CA GLN A 444 1.04 13.72 -1.44
C GLN A 444 0.17 14.67 -0.64
N ASN A 445 -0.41 14.16 0.45
CA ASN A 445 -1.18 14.92 1.44
C ASN A 445 -2.29 15.78 0.80
N SER A 446 -2.76 15.40 -0.40
CA SER A 446 -3.64 16.23 -1.22
C SER A 446 -5.06 15.67 -1.20
N SER A 447 -6.07 16.54 -1.30
CA SER A 447 -7.47 16.17 -1.23
C SER A 447 -8.25 16.63 -2.44
N PHE A 448 -8.99 15.71 -3.07
CA PHE A 448 -9.81 15.96 -4.25
C PHE A 448 -11.27 15.69 -3.91
N GLU A 449 -12.03 16.75 -3.64
CA GLU A 449 -13.45 16.66 -3.33
C GLU A 449 -14.29 17.01 -4.56
N TYR A 450 -15.27 16.14 -4.87
CA TYR A 450 -16.24 16.33 -5.93
C TYR A 450 -15.66 16.36 -7.36
N SER A 451 -14.50 15.73 -7.55
CA SER A 451 -13.90 15.55 -8.87
C SER A 451 -14.72 14.54 -9.69
N ILE A 452 -15.42 15.01 -10.72
CA ILE A 452 -16.09 14.12 -11.69
C ILE A 452 -15.13 13.48 -12.71
N THR A 453 -13.83 13.67 -12.51
CA THR A 453 -12.76 13.19 -13.39
C THR A 453 -11.67 12.54 -12.54
N GLN A 454 -10.78 11.83 -13.19
CA GLN A 454 -9.74 11.01 -12.57
C GLN A 454 -8.61 11.87 -11.97
N VAL A 455 -7.97 11.40 -10.89
CA VAL A 455 -6.65 11.89 -10.46
C VAL A 455 -5.59 11.15 -11.26
N ASN A 456 -5.09 11.77 -12.33
CA ASN A 456 -4.19 11.11 -13.29
C ASN A 456 -2.74 11.54 -13.08
N VAL A 457 -1.85 10.56 -12.88
CA VAL A 457 -0.41 10.79 -12.79
C VAL A 457 0.32 9.87 -13.76
N LEU A 458 0.53 10.37 -14.98
CA LEU A 458 1.16 9.66 -16.08
C LEU A 458 2.65 10.01 -16.11
N SER A 459 3.45 9.38 -15.24
CA SER A 459 4.89 9.60 -15.09
C SER A 459 5.69 8.30 -15.28
N ARG A 460 7.02 8.35 -15.31
CA ARG A 460 7.87 7.15 -15.39
C ARG A 460 8.14 6.52 -14.02
N TYR A 461 8.14 7.36 -12.98
CA TYR A 461 8.27 7.01 -11.56
C TYR A 461 7.28 7.90 -10.80
N ALA A 462 6.34 7.29 -10.08
CA ALA A 462 5.26 8.02 -9.41
C ALA A 462 5.05 7.53 -7.97
N PHE A 463 4.94 8.48 -7.05
CA PHE A 463 4.56 8.26 -5.65
C PHE A 463 3.27 9.01 -5.34
N LEU A 464 2.26 8.29 -4.86
CA LEU A 464 0.96 8.83 -4.44
C LEU A 464 0.74 8.43 -3.00
N LEU A 465 0.98 9.38 -2.10
CA LEU A 465 1.10 9.13 -0.66
C LEU A 465 0.05 9.92 0.12
N ASN A 466 -0.75 9.26 0.94
CA ASN A 466 -1.65 9.90 1.91
C ASN A 466 -2.63 10.91 1.26
N ASN A 467 -3.13 10.61 0.06
CA ASN A 467 -4.09 11.47 -0.63
C ASN A 467 -5.52 11.02 -0.35
N THR A 468 -6.44 11.98 -0.42
CA THR A 468 -7.88 11.74 -0.24
C THR A 468 -8.64 12.06 -1.52
N ALA A 469 -9.53 11.18 -1.95
CA ALA A 469 -10.47 11.46 -3.05
C ALA A 469 -11.90 11.14 -2.64
N ARG A 470 -12.83 12.06 -2.90
CA ARG A 470 -14.25 11.94 -2.50
C ARG A 470 -15.19 12.25 -3.66
N GLY A 471 -15.95 11.25 -4.08
CA GLY A 471 -17.07 11.42 -5.00
C GLY A 471 -18.39 11.76 -4.30
N ARG A 472 -19.38 12.26 -5.05
CA ARG A 472 -20.74 12.55 -4.54
C ARG A 472 -21.80 11.77 -5.31
N ARG A 473 -22.48 10.84 -4.61
CA ARG A 473 -23.58 10.03 -5.16
C ARG A 473 -24.86 10.80 -5.47
N GLU A 474 -25.09 11.96 -4.87
CA GLU A 474 -26.32 12.74 -5.08
C GLU A 474 -26.53 13.12 -6.57
N PHE A 475 -25.44 13.31 -7.31
CA PHE A 475 -25.45 13.62 -8.75
C PHE A 475 -25.52 12.38 -9.65
N VAL A 476 -25.39 11.18 -9.06
CA VAL A 476 -25.48 9.87 -9.72
C VAL A 476 -26.95 9.48 -9.96
N ALA A 477 -27.84 9.88 -9.05
CA ALA A 477 -29.28 9.61 -9.15
C ALA A 477 -30.01 10.40 -10.24
N ALA A 478 -29.38 11.44 -10.80
CA ALA A 478 -29.98 12.32 -11.82
C ALA A 478 -29.94 11.74 -13.26
N GLY A 479 -29.30 10.58 -13.47
CA GLY A 479 -29.25 9.91 -14.79
C GLY A 479 -28.33 10.59 -15.82
N ASP A 480 -27.43 11.48 -15.37
CA ASP A 480 -26.67 12.39 -16.24
C ASP A 480 -25.41 11.77 -16.87
N GLY A 481 -25.02 10.55 -16.51
CA GLY A 481 -23.93 9.81 -17.18
C GLY A 481 -22.53 10.38 -16.96
N ILE A 482 -22.27 10.88 -15.75
CA ILE A 482 -20.98 11.45 -15.35
C ILE A 482 -20.03 10.31 -14.90
N SER A 483 -18.77 10.35 -15.34
CA SER A 483 -17.76 9.28 -15.15
C SER A 483 -16.77 9.62 -14.05
N MET A 484 -16.98 9.11 -12.83
CA MET A 484 -16.11 9.41 -11.68
C MET A 484 -15.12 8.27 -11.44
N HIS A 485 -13.82 8.54 -11.49
CA HIS A 485 -12.76 7.58 -11.15
C HIS A 485 -11.92 8.11 -9.99
N GLY A 486 -11.29 7.20 -9.25
CA GLY A 486 -10.29 7.51 -8.24
C GLY A 486 -8.96 7.92 -8.86
N MET A 487 -7.90 7.16 -8.55
CA MET A 487 -6.53 7.52 -8.95
C MET A 487 -6.01 6.59 -10.06
N MET A 488 -5.41 7.18 -11.09
CA MET A 488 -4.77 6.44 -12.17
C MET A 488 -3.31 6.83 -12.33
N CYS A 489 -2.47 5.83 -12.54
CA CYS A 489 -1.04 6.00 -12.71
C CYS A 489 -0.47 5.04 -13.74
N ARG A 490 0.74 5.34 -14.20
CA ARG A 490 1.44 4.52 -15.18
C ARG A 490 2.90 4.29 -14.76
N ASP A 491 3.41 3.08 -15.01
CA ASP A 491 4.82 2.62 -14.96
C ASP A 491 5.65 3.03 -13.73
N ASN A 492 6.16 2.07 -12.95
CA ASN A 492 6.88 2.26 -11.68
C ASN A 492 6.09 3.13 -10.70
N ILE A 493 5.03 2.53 -10.15
CA ILE A 493 4.01 3.24 -9.39
C ILE A 493 4.04 2.80 -7.93
N HIS A 494 3.93 3.75 -7.01
CA HIS A 494 3.81 3.51 -5.58
C HIS A 494 2.59 4.25 -5.01
N PHE A 495 1.54 3.51 -4.67
CA PHE A 495 0.37 4.00 -3.94
C PHE A 495 0.46 3.56 -2.48
N GLU A 496 0.44 4.52 -1.56
CA GLU A 496 0.44 4.24 -0.11
C GLU A 496 -0.48 5.20 0.66
N GLY A 497 -1.28 4.67 1.59
CA GLY A 497 -2.03 5.48 2.54
C GLY A 497 -3.17 6.31 1.92
N ASN A 498 -3.57 6.05 0.68
CA ASN A 498 -4.62 6.83 0.03
C ASN A 498 -6.00 6.39 0.50
N ASP A 499 -6.91 7.35 0.66
CA ASP A 499 -8.29 7.12 1.07
C ASP A 499 -9.25 7.63 -0.02
N ILE A 500 -9.99 6.71 -0.63
CA ILE A 500 -10.82 6.97 -1.81
C ILE A 500 -12.23 6.48 -1.55
N ALA A 501 -13.22 7.36 -1.68
CA ALA A 501 -14.60 7.00 -1.42
C ALA A 501 -15.60 7.62 -2.40
N GLY A 502 -16.71 6.89 -2.63
CA GLY A 502 -17.85 7.40 -3.38
C GLY A 502 -17.64 7.53 -4.89
N MET A 503 -16.75 6.72 -5.48
CA MET A 503 -16.45 6.72 -6.92
C MET A 503 -17.41 5.82 -7.71
N GLY A 504 -17.57 6.10 -9.02
CA GLY A 504 -18.44 5.37 -9.94
C GLY A 504 -19.92 5.78 -9.93
N THR A 505 -20.61 5.54 -11.05
CA THR A 505 -22.02 5.90 -11.32
C THR A 505 -22.70 4.85 -12.21
N GLY A 506 -24.03 4.80 -12.29
CA GLY A 506 -24.77 3.80 -13.11
C GLY A 506 -24.56 3.84 -14.65
N LYS A 507 -23.52 4.51 -15.16
CA LYS A 507 -23.03 4.39 -16.56
C LYS A 507 -21.51 4.19 -16.66
N ASN A 508 -20.77 4.41 -15.59
CA ASN A 508 -19.32 4.30 -15.57
C ASN A 508 -18.87 3.72 -14.23
N ASP A 509 -17.84 2.94 -14.29
CA ASP A 509 -17.58 1.88 -13.34
C ASP A 509 -16.57 2.25 -12.25
N GLY A 510 -15.77 3.31 -12.44
CA GLY A 510 -15.26 4.17 -11.35
C GLY A 510 -14.37 3.49 -10.31
N GLU A 511 -13.19 3.08 -10.75
CA GLU A 511 -12.16 2.38 -9.97
C GLU A 511 -11.67 3.21 -8.78
N VAL A 512 -11.35 2.51 -7.69
CA VAL A 512 -10.62 3.08 -6.55
C VAL A 512 -9.22 3.50 -7.02
N ILE A 513 -8.47 2.53 -7.53
CA ILE A 513 -7.16 2.71 -8.15
C ILE A 513 -7.19 1.97 -9.48
N CYS A 514 -6.75 2.62 -10.55
CA CYS A 514 -6.65 2.00 -11.87
C CYS A 514 -5.21 2.06 -12.40
N VAL A 515 -4.72 0.89 -12.79
CA VAL A 515 -3.41 0.69 -13.40
C VAL A 515 -3.65 0.25 -14.84
N GLU A 516 -3.94 1.23 -15.69
CA GLU A 516 -4.30 1.03 -17.10
C GLU A 516 -3.45 1.92 -18.02
N VAL A 517 -3.21 1.41 -19.23
CA VAL A 517 -2.84 2.25 -20.37
C VAL A 517 -3.84 2.04 -21.50
N PRO A 518 -4.85 2.93 -21.66
CA PRO A 518 -5.83 2.80 -22.73
C PRO A 518 -5.14 2.79 -24.10
N GLY A 519 -5.44 1.79 -24.93
CA GLY A 519 -4.77 1.61 -26.23
C GLY A 519 -3.28 1.26 -26.13
N GLY A 520 -2.80 0.82 -24.96
CA GLY A 520 -1.40 0.46 -24.71
C GLY A 520 -0.92 -0.81 -25.41
N ASN A 521 -1.78 -1.51 -26.14
CA ASN A 521 -1.45 -2.74 -26.86
C ASN A 521 -1.16 -2.43 -28.34
N PHE A 522 0.08 -2.66 -28.78
CA PHE A 522 0.54 -2.32 -30.13
C PHE A 522 0.62 -3.50 -31.08
N GLY A 523 0.42 -4.72 -30.60
CA GLY A 523 0.40 -5.93 -31.44
C GLY A 523 1.15 -7.10 -30.83
N TYR A 524 1.24 -8.20 -31.58
CA TYR A 524 2.03 -9.38 -31.22
C TYR A 524 2.62 -10.02 -32.47
N GLY A 525 3.64 -10.87 -32.32
CA GLY A 525 4.24 -11.59 -33.43
C GLY A 525 5.23 -12.67 -33.01
N TRP A 526 5.47 -13.62 -33.92
CA TRP A 526 6.47 -14.67 -33.75
C TRP A 526 7.88 -14.13 -33.96
N VAL A 527 8.81 -14.58 -33.13
CA VAL A 527 10.22 -14.28 -33.28
C VAL A 527 10.77 -15.01 -34.51
N SER A 528 11.47 -14.26 -35.37
CA SER A 528 12.12 -14.80 -36.57
C SER A 528 13.64 -14.80 -36.47
N ALA A 529 14.20 -13.84 -35.74
CA ALA A 529 15.61 -13.74 -35.45
C ALA A 529 15.84 -12.87 -34.21
N VAL A 530 16.87 -13.23 -33.44
CA VAL A 530 17.38 -12.43 -32.32
C VAL A 530 18.88 -12.20 -32.54
N GLU A 531 19.28 -10.94 -32.55
CA GLU A 531 20.67 -10.48 -32.52
C GLU A 531 20.94 -9.85 -31.14
N ASP A 532 22.21 -9.58 -30.80
CA ASP A 532 22.62 -9.18 -29.45
C ASP A 532 21.88 -7.96 -28.88
N ASN A 533 21.39 -7.05 -29.73
CA ASN A 533 20.62 -5.88 -29.31
C ASN A 533 19.34 -5.65 -30.13
N SER A 534 18.83 -6.69 -30.80
CA SER A 534 17.59 -6.53 -31.57
C SER A 534 16.82 -7.82 -31.77
N ILE A 535 15.52 -7.67 -31.86
CA ILE A 535 14.58 -8.74 -32.16
C ILE A 535 13.85 -8.44 -33.47
N THR A 536 13.66 -9.45 -34.31
CA THR A 536 12.95 -9.35 -35.58
C THR A 536 11.74 -10.27 -35.57
N LEU A 537 10.58 -9.72 -35.90
CA LEU A 537 9.30 -10.45 -35.87
C LEU A 537 8.82 -10.78 -37.28
N THR A 538 8.11 -11.90 -37.44
CA THR A 538 7.54 -12.31 -38.73
C THR A 538 6.42 -11.36 -39.21
N LYS A 539 6.26 -11.22 -40.53
CA LYS A 539 5.34 -10.27 -41.20
C LYS A 539 3.83 -10.51 -40.94
N ASN A 540 3.44 -11.62 -40.33
CA ASN A 540 2.04 -11.90 -39.96
C ASN A 540 1.59 -11.20 -38.66
N SER A 541 2.41 -10.29 -38.13
CA SER A 541 2.16 -9.52 -36.91
C SER A 541 1.12 -8.41 -37.12
N GLN A 542 0.11 -8.30 -36.26
CA GLN A 542 -0.78 -7.12 -36.19
C GLN A 542 -0.11 -5.95 -35.44
N ILE A 543 1.14 -5.62 -35.77
CA ILE A 543 1.87 -4.59 -35.04
C ILE A 543 1.69 -3.22 -35.67
N ASP A 544 1.13 -2.30 -34.91
CA ASP A 544 1.07 -0.88 -35.22
C ASP A 544 2.34 -0.16 -34.76
N PHE A 545 3.30 -0.03 -35.67
CA PHE A 545 4.49 0.80 -35.46
C PHE A 545 4.29 2.28 -35.84
N SER A 546 3.09 2.70 -36.23
CA SER A 546 2.78 4.09 -36.59
C SER A 546 2.35 4.92 -35.38
N SER A 547 1.76 4.26 -34.37
CA SER A 547 1.42 4.88 -33.09
C SER A 547 2.67 5.29 -32.31
N LYS A 548 2.61 6.48 -31.70
CA LYS A 548 3.63 6.95 -30.75
C LYS A 548 3.40 6.25 -29.41
N THR A 549 4.47 5.86 -28.73
CA THR A 549 4.39 5.40 -27.34
C THR A 549 4.77 6.53 -26.40
N GLN A 550 4.27 6.46 -25.16
CA GLN A 550 4.75 7.34 -24.10
C GLN A 550 6.18 6.91 -23.74
N PHE A 551 7.10 7.88 -23.66
CA PHE A 551 8.57 7.70 -23.52
C PHE A 551 9.32 7.17 -24.76
N GLY A 552 8.66 6.94 -25.90
CA GLY A 552 9.31 6.45 -27.11
C GLY A 552 9.75 4.98 -27.05
N GLU A 553 9.35 4.25 -26.00
CA GLU A 553 9.70 2.87 -25.72
C GLU A 553 8.49 1.93 -25.83
N PHE A 554 8.76 0.65 -26.11
CA PHE A 554 7.82 -0.44 -26.01
C PHE A 554 8.30 -1.47 -25.00
N THR A 555 7.37 -2.26 -24.49
CA THR A 555 7.63 -3.51 -23.78
C THR A 555 7.45 -4.66 -24.75
N VAL A 556 8.46 -5.51 -24.84
CA VAL A 556 8.44 -6.78 -25.57
C VAL A 556 8.33 -7.89 -24.52
N ALA A 557 7.12 -8.35 -24.28
CA ALA A 557 6.84 -9.45 -23.36
C ALA A 557 6.78 -10.77 -24.14
N ILE A 558 7.56 -11.77 -23.73
CA ILE A 558 7.46 -13.13 -24.29
C ILE A 558 6.25 -13.79 -23.64
N VAL A 559 5.21 -13.97 -24.44
CA VAL A 559 3.95 -14.54 -23.98
C VAL A 559 3.84 -16.03 -24.24
N GLU A 560 4.74 -16.59 -25.07
CA GLU A 560 4.86 -18.04 -25.29
C GLU A 560 6.25 -18.45 -25.76
N GLY A 561 6.49 -19.77 -25.69
CA GLY A 561 7.68 -20.43 -26.20
C GLY A 561 8.90 -20.16 -25.34
N THR A 562 10.08 -20.40 -25.89
CA THR A 562 11.35 -20.20 -25.17
C THR A 562 11.43 -18.78 -24.61
N GLY A 563 11.60 -18.65 -23.29
CA GLY A 563 11.72 -17.37 -22.61
C GLY A 563 10.41 -16.77 -22.09
N LYS A 564 9.28 -17.49 -22.10
CA LYS A 564 7.97 -17.04 -21.59
C LYS A 564 8.09 -16.46 -20.17
N GLY A 565 7.36 -15.37 -19.92
CA GLY A 565 7.40 -14.64 -18.65
C GLY A 565 8.47 -13.55 -18.59
N GLN A 566 9.40 -13.47 -19.55
CA GLN A 566 10.32 -12.33 -19.64
C GLN A 566 9.69 -11.15 -20.36
N ALA A 567 9.97 -9.94 -19.87
CA ALA A 567 9.59 -8.70 -20.54
C ALA A 567 10.75 -7.70 -20.53
N VAL A 568 11.06 -7.17 -21.72
CA VAL A 568 12.17 -6.23 -21.91
C VAL A 568 11.73 -4.96 -22.62
N ARG A 569 12.46 -3.86 -22.44
CA ARG A 569 12.24 -2.59 -23.15
C ARG A 569 12.90 -2.61 -24.52
N ALA A 570 12.24 -1.98 -25.47
CA ALA A 570 12.75 -1.84 -26.83
C ALA A 570 12.29 -0.52 -27.48
N VAL A 571 13.06 -0.05 -28.45
CA VAL A 571 12.72 1.11 -29.29
C VAL A 571 12.67 0.70 -30.76
N LYS A 572 11.86 1.40 -31.56
CA LYS A 572 11.75 1.13 -32.99
C LYS A 572 13.08 1.43 -33.69
N LYS A 573 13.54 0.50 -34.55
CA LYS A 573 14.70 0.74 -35.44
C LYS A 573 14.20 1.16 -36.84
N PRO A 574 14.67 2.28 -37.42
CA PRO A 574 14.24 2.69 -38.75
C PRO A 574 14.84 1.76 -39.83
N PHE A 575 14.07 0.77 -40.32
CA PHE A 575 14.51 -0.11 -41.42
C PHE A 575 13.34 -0.59 -42.30
N GLY A 576 13.32 -0.15 -43.58
CA GLY A 576 12.95 -0.93 -44.77
C GLY A 576 11.69 -1.80 -44.80
N GLY A 577 10.69 -1.56 -43.95
CA GLY A 577 9.44 -2.33 -43.93
C GLY A 577 9.48 -3.66 -43.16
N MET A 578 10.47 -3.89 -42.28
CA MET A 578 10.51 -5.03 -41.35
C MET A 578 10.17 -4.62 -39.91
N SER A 579 9.46 -5.49 -39.18
CA SER A 579 9.15 -5.39 -37.75
C SER A 579 10.38 -5.68 -36.88
N ARG A 580 11.41 -4.81 -36.94
CA ARG A 580 12.65 -4.95 -36.16
C ARG A 580 12.72 -3.91 -35.04
N LEU A 581 12.93 -4.39 -33.81
CA LEU A 581 13.04 -3.59 -32.60
C LEU A 581 14.48 -3.63 -32.07
N LYS A 582 15.00 -2.49 -31.62
CA LYS A 582 16.27 -2.41 -30.88
C LYS A 582 15.96 -2.63 -29.40
N LEU A 583 16.51 -3.68 -28.81
CA LEU A 583 16.39 -3.97 -27.39
C LEU A 583 17.21 -2.94 -26.60
N LEU A 584 16.63 -2.41 -25.52
CA LEU A 584 17.32 -1.55 -24.55
C LEU A 584 17.96 -2.38 -23.44
N GLU A 585 17.43 -3.57 -23.19
CA GLU A 585 17.95 -4.56 -22.26
C GLU A 585 17.90 -5.96 -22.89
N PRO A 586 18.86 -6.85 -22.57
CA PRO A 586 18.90 -8.19 -23.12
C PRO A 586 17.83 -9.08 -22.45
N PHE A 587 17.37 -10.10 -23.18
CA PHE A 587 16.66 -11.22 -22.54
C PHE A 587 17.66 -12.08 -21.77
N ALA A 588 17.28 -12.53 -20.58
CA ALA A 588 18.05 -13.47 -19.78
C ALA A 588 18.17 -14.83 -20.45
N VAL A 589 17.06 -15.36 -20.98
CA VAL A 589 17.03 -16.50 -21.89
C VAL A 589 16.61 -16.00 -23.27
N ARG A 590 17.46 -16.24 -24.27
CA ARG A 590 17.25 -15.76 -25.63
C ARG A 590 16.01 -16.43 -26.26
N PRO A 591 15.01 -15.67 -26.71
CA PRO A 591 13.88 -16.26 -27.43
C PRO A 591 14.30 -16.86 -28.77
N ASP A 592 13.54 -17.82 -29.27
CA ASP A 592 13.77 -18.50 -30.54
C ASP A 592 12.50 -18.51 -31.41
N ALA A 593 12.49 -19.30 -32.50
CA ALA A 593 11.36 -19.32 -33.43
C ALA A 593 10.06 -19.89 -32.85
N SER A 594 10.10 -20.53 -31.68
CA SER A 594 8.91 -20.92 -30.92
C SER A 594 8.30 -19.75 -30.16
N SER A 595 9.06 -18.68 -29.92
CA SER A 595 8.63 -17.60 -29.04
C SER A 595 7.62 -16.67 -29.72
N VAL A 596 6.57 -16.31 -28.99
CA VAL A 596 5.62 -15.25 -29.35
C VAL A 596 5.84 -14.07 -28.43
N VAL A 597 5.94 -12.87 -29.00
CA VAL A 597 6.03 -11.65 -28.20
C VAL A 597 4.80 -10.78 -28.37
N SER A 598 4.37 -10.16 -27.27
CA SER A 598 3.43 -9.06 -27.26
C SER A 598 4.18 -7.73 -27.13
N LEU A 599 3.72 -6.73 -27.88
CA LEU A 599 4.25 -5.38 -27.90
C LEU A 599 3.26 -4.45 -27.20
N MET A 600 3.66 -3.91 -26.04
CA MET A 600 2.76 -3.16 -25.18
C MET A 600 3.43 -1.98 -24.46
N SER A 601 2.59 -1.11 -23.91
CA SER A 601 2.92 -0.11 -22.89
C SER A 601 2.69 -0.74 -21.52
N ALA A 602 3.74 -1.23 -20.86
CA ALA A 602 3.59 -1.92 -19.58
C ALA A 602 3.61 -0.97 -18.38
N ASN A 603 2.81 -1.31 -17.38
CA ASN A 603 2.90 -0.84 -16.01
C ASN A 603 3.83 -1.77 -15.23
N ARG A 604 5.08 -1.37 -15.05
CA ARG A 604 6.07 -2.17 -14.30
C ARG A 604 6.11 -1.80 -12.83
N ASN A 605 6.55 -2.73 -11.97
CA ASN A 605 6.98 -2.43 -10.59
C ASN A 605 5.90 -1.66 -9.79
N VAL A 606 4.67 -2.15 -9.85
CA VAL A 606 3.49 -1.48 -9.27
C VAL A 606 3.34 -1.89 -7.81
N THR A 607 3.10 -0.92 -6.93
CA THR A 607 2.85 -1.15 -5.50
C THR A 607 1.56 -0.44 -5.12
N VAL A 608 0.62 -1.20 -4.56
CA VAL A 608 -0.62 -0.69 -3.98
C VAL A 608 -0.69 -1.21 -2.54
N TYR A 609 -0.25 -0.39 -1.59
CA TYR A 609 -0.06 -0.78 -0.20
C TYR A 609 -0.87 0.10 0.75
N ASP A 610 -1.59 -0.49 1.69
CA ASP A 610 -2.25 0.23 2.80
C ASP A 610 -3.17 1.38 2.34
N ASN A 611 -3.99 1.13 1.31
CA ASN A 611 -4.99 2.09 0.83
C ASN A 611 -6.40 1.69 1.31
N ARG A 612 -7.28 2.68 1.42
CA ARG A 612 -8.69 2.51 1.75
C ARG A 612 -9.58 2.86 0.56
N GLY A 613 -10.46 1.93 0.19
CA GLY A 613 -11.53 2.14 -0.77
C GLY A 613 -12.87 1.93 -0.09
N GLU A 614 -13.78 2.90 -0.18
CA GLU A 614 -15.10 2.79 0.45
C GLU A 614 -16.20 3.24 -0.49
N ASP A 615 -17.29 2.48 -0.56
CA ASP A 615 -18.49 2.95 -1.26
C ASP A 615 -18.21 3.29 -2.75
N CYS A 616 -17.37 2.50 -3.42
CA CYS A 616 -16.97 2.70 -4.81
C CYS A 616 -17.56 1.61 -5.71
N CYS A 617 -17.88 1.93 -6.97
CA CYS A 617 -18.40 0.93 -7.89
C CYS A 617 -17.36 -0.16 -8.21
N LYS A 618 -16.20 0.20 -8.76
CA LYS A 618 -15.11 -0.72 -9.10
C LYS A 618 -14.03 -0.81 -8.04
N SER A 619 -13.22 -1.83 -8.24
CA SER A 619 -12.08 -2.32 -7.49
C SER A 619 -10.81 -1.47 -7.59
N ILE A 620 -9.73 -2.00 -6.98
CA ILE A 620 -8.37 -1.81 -7.49
C ILE A 620 -8.25 -2.64 -8.79
N LEU A 621 -8.01 -1.97 -9.92
CA LEU A 621 -7.98 -2.57 -11.25
C LEU A 621 -6.56 -2.59 -11.84
N MET A 622 -6.15 -3.75 -12.31
CA MET A 622 -4.96 -3.98 -13.14
C MET A 622 -5.38 -4.42 -14.54
N TYR A 623 -5.13 -3.58 -15.54
CA TYR A 623 -5.73 -3.75 -16.87
C TYR A 623 -4.71 -4.19 -17.95
N GLY A 624 -4.43 -5.49 -18.00
CA GLY A 624 -3.90 -6.20 -19.17
C GLY A 624 -2.51 -5.78 -19.68
N ASN A 625 -1.67 -5.17 -18.84
CA ASN A 625 -0.33 -4.68 -19.20
C ASN A 625 0.58 -4.56 -17.96
N VAL A 626 0.32 -5.31 -16.89
CA VAL A 626 0.98 -5.15 -15.59
C VAL A 626 2.10 -6.19 -15.41
N ILE A 627 3.29 -5.74 -15.04
CA ILE A 627 4.47 -6.61 -14.91
C ILE A 627 5.14 -6.33 -13.57
N ASP A 628 5.20 -7.32 -12.68
CA ASP A 628 5.66 -7.19 -11.29
C ASP A 628 4.81 -6.19 -10.50
N ALA A 629 3.77 -6.70 -9.85
CA ALA A 629 2.85 -5.89 -9.05
C ALA A 629 2.50 -6.53 -7.71
N VAL A 630 2.28 -5.70 -6.71
CA VAL A 630 1.79 -6.12 -5.39
C VAL A 630 0.63 -5.24 -4.95
N VAL A 631 -0.43 -5.88 -4.44
CA VAL A 631 -1.58 -5.27 -3.77
C VAL A 631 -1.62 -5.85 -2.36
N ASP A 632 -1.21 -5.09 -1.35
CA ASP A 632 -1.04 -5.61 0.01
C ASP A 632 -1.65 -4.68 1.08
N LYS A 633 -2.26 -5.29 2.10
CA LYS A 633 -2.86 -4.61 3.27
C LYS A 633 -3.92 -3.54 2.93
N ASN A 634 -4.56 -3.60 1.77
CA ASN A 634 -5.62 -2.63 1.42
C ASN A 634 -6.95 -3.01 2.09
N VAL A 635 -7.74 -2.01 2.46
CA VAL A 635 -9.08 -2.17 3.05
C VAL A 635 -10.12 -1.63 2.08
N LEU A 636 -10.92 -2.52 1.52
CA LEU A 636 -11.98 -2.21 0.56
C LEU A 636 -13.34 -2.56 1.14
N HIS A 637 -14.24 -1.59 1.22
CA HIS A 637 -15.59 -1.76 1.74
C HIS A 637 -16.62 -1.29 0.72
N ASP A 638 -17.62 -2.13 0.42
CA ASP A 638 -18.65 -1.86 -0.57
C ASP A 638 -18.04 -1.46 -1.93
N THR A 639 -17.22 -2.36 -2.49
CA THR A 639 -16.61 -2.26 -3.82
C THR A 639 -16.64 -3.62 -4.53
N ASP A 640 -16.31 -3.65 -5.83
CA ASP A 640 -16.06 -4.92 -6.55
C ASP A 640 -14.86 -5.71 -6.01
N GLY A 641 -13.99 -5.08 -5.20
CA GLY A 641 -12.83 -5.71 -4.57
C GLY A 641 -11.53 -5.46 -5.33
N ILE A 642 -10.86 -6.50 -5.85
CA ILE A 642 -9.57 -6.38 -6.55
C ILE A 642 -9.65 -7.18 -7.86
N VAL A 643 -9.20 -6.61 -8.98
CA VAL A 643 -9.31 -7.23 -10.30
C VAL A 643 -8.00 -7.13 -11.07
N VAL A 644 -7.49 -8.26 -11.54
CA VAL A 644 -6.58 -8.34 -12.70
C VAL A 644 -7.40 -8.77 -13.91
N TRP A 645 -7.36 -7.97 -14.96
CA TRP A 645 -8.11 -8.19 -16.18
C TRP A 645 -7.17 -8.15 -17.39
N GLY A 646 -6.73 -9.33 -17.81
CA GLY A 646 -6.03 -9.56 -19.06
C GLY A 646 -7.02 -9.67 -20.21
N SER A 647 -7.59 -8.56 -20.69
CA SER A 647 -8.47 -8.61 -21.88
C SER A 647 -8.28 -7.56 -22.94
N ASN A 648 -8.59 -7.94 -24.18
CA ASN A 648 -8.61 -7.04 -25.33
C ASN A 648 -9.94 -7.14 -26.09
N SER A 649 -10.67 -6.02 -26.11
CA SER A 649 -11.95 -5.86 -26.82
C SER A 649 -11.80 -5.56 -28.32
N ASN A 650 -10.62 -5.12 -28.77
CA ASN A 650 -10.39 -4.63 -30.13
C ASN A 650 -9.66 -5.64 -31.05
N GLY A 651 -9.27 -6.81 -30.53
CA GLY A 651 -8.63 -7.88 -31.29
C GLY A 651 -7.19 -7.60 -31.77
N GLN A 652 -6.60 -6.47 -31.38
CA GLN A 652 -5.31 -6.00 -31.91
C GLN A 652 -4.06 -6.49 -31.17
N GLY A 653 -4.17 -7.24 -30.06
CA GLY A 653 -3.03 -7.58 -29.20
C GLY A 653 -3.22 -8.83 -28.33
N LEU A 654 -2.12 -9.24 -27.69
CA LEU A 654 -2.07 -10.24 -26.61
C LEU A 654 -1.67 -9.51 -25.31
N PRO A 655 -2.60 -8.83 -24.61
CA PRO A 655 -2.30 -8.24 -23.31
C PRO A 655 -1.69 -9.29 -22.39
N ALA A 656 -0.80 -8.86 -21.50
CA ALA A 656 -0.21 -9.77 -20.53
C ALA A 656 -0.07 -9.12 -19.17
N ASP A 657 -0.46 -9.87 -18.14
CA ASP A 657 -0.19 -9.56 -16.74
C ASP A 657 0.74 -10.64 -16.17
N MET A 658 1.86 -10.23 -15.57
CA MET A 658 2.89 -11.17 -15.09
C MET A 658 3.34 -10.80 -13.68
N TYR A 659 3.49 -11.80 -12.81
CA TYR A 659 4.06 -11.64 -11.47
C TYR A 659 3.25 -10.68 -10.60
N VAL A 660 1.95 -10.92 -10.50
CA VAL A 660 1.02 -10.11 -9.68
C VAL A 660 0.73 -10.82 -8.37
N SER A 661 0.79 -10.10 -7.25
CA SER A 661 0.42 -10.65 -5.95
C SER A 661 -0.63 -9.82 -5.22
N PHE A 662 -1.59 -10.52 -4.61
CA PHE A 662 -2.61 -9.98 -3.74
C PHE A 662 -2.44 -10.56 -2.33
N ARG A 663 -2.06 -9.72 -1.37
CA ARG A 663 -1.69 -10.15 -0.03
C ARG A 663 -2.46 -9.41 1.04
N ASN A 664 -2.90 -10.13 2.07
CA ASN A 664 -3.42 -9.53 3.31
C ASN A 664 -4.47 -8.42 3.11
N ASN A 665 -5.21 -8.42 2.00
CA ASN A 665 -6.22 -7.40 1.73
C ASN A 665 -7.51 -7.77 2.47
N HIS A 666 -8.25 -6.76 2.91
CA HIS A 666 -9.57 -6.93 3.50
C HIS A 666 -10.63 -6.35 2.57
N VAL A 667 -11.35 -7.22 1.87
CA VAL A 667 -12.49 -6.86 1.01
C VAL A 667 -13.77 -7.21 1.76
N SER A 668 -14.69 -6.28 1.90
CA SER A 668 -15.92 -6.48 2.66
C SER A 668 -17.11 -5.75 2.05
N GLY A 669 -18.32 -6.25 2.32
CA GLY A 669 -19.54 -5.65 1.75
C GLY A 669 -19.66 -5.97 0.25
N VAL A 670 -20.46 -5.18 -0.47
CA VAL A 670 -20.68 -5.37 -1.91
C VAL A 670 -20.73 -4.04 -2.65
N SER A 671 -20.24 -4.04 -3.90
CA SER A 671 -20.31 -2.88 -4.77
C SER A 671 -21.73 -2.31 -4.83
N PRO A 672 -21.89 -0.98 -4.68
CA PRO A 672 -23.16 -0.29 -4.86
C PRO A 672 -23.76 -0.49 -6.24
N LEU A 673 -22.92 -0.69 -7.28
CA LEU A 673 -23.33 -0.82 -8.67
C LEU A 673 -23.66 -2.28 -9.01
N THR A 674 -22.68 -3.17 -8.89
CA THR A 674 -22.79 -4.55 -9.38
C THR A 674 -23.39 -5.51 -8.35
N LYS A 675 -23.42 -5.11 -7.07
CA LYS A 675 -23.68 -5.99 -5.91
C LYS A 675 -22.69 -7.16 -5.80
N ASN A 676 -21.48 -6.99 -6.34
CA ASN A 676 -20.40 -7.97 -6.31
C ASN A 676 -19.33 -7.67 -5.25
N THR A 677 -18.48 -8.66 -4.95
CA THR A 677 -17.34 -8.56 -4.02
C THR A 677 -16.37 -9.71 -4.28
N SER A 678 -15.19 -9.41 -4.82
CA SER A 678 -14.26 -10.46 -5.23
C SER A 678 -12.79 -10.04 -5.22
N ILE A 679 -11.92 -11.06 -5.27
CA ILE A 679 -10.58 -10.93 -5.82
C ILE A 679 -10.58 -11.73 -7.12
N ASP A 680 -10.47 -11.05 -8.24
CA ASP A 680 -10.67 -11.60 -9.58
C ASP A 680 -9.37 -11.59 -10.40
N VAL A 681 -9.10 -12.71 -11.05
CA VAL A 681 -8.04 -12.89 -12.04
C VAL A 681 -8.71 -13.39 -13.32
N THR A 682 -8.88 -12.49 -14.28
CA THR A 682 -9.59 -12.77 -15.53
C THR A 682 -8.64 -12.69 -16.73
N SER A 683 -8.75 -13.65 -17.66
CA SER A 683 -8.13 -13.59 -18.99
C SER A 683 -9.11 -13.83 -20.14
N GLY A 684 -9.04 -12.99 -21.18
CA GLY A 684 -9.87 -13.16 -22.37
C GLY A 684 -9.60 -12.17 -23.51
N ARG A 685 -10.17 -12.38 -24.69
CA ARG A 685 -10.22 -11.40 -25.80
C ARG A 685 -11.35 -11.74 -26.75
N PHE A 686 -11.90 -10.72 -27.39
CA PHE A 686 -12.92 -10.88 -28.42
C PHE A 686 -12.26 -11.06 -29.80
N ILE A 687 -12.53 -12.18 -30.49
CA ILE A 687 -11.99 -12.42 -31.84
C ILE A 687 -13.02 -12.02 -32.90
N SER A 688 -12.64 -11.06 -33.76
CA SER A 688 -13.24 -10.89 -35.09
C SER A 688 -12.20 -11.26 -36.16
N GLY A 689 -12.46 -12.30 -36.95
CA GLY A 689 -11.60 -12.69 -38.10
C GLY A 689 -10.84 -14.02 -37.95
N PRO A 690 -9.98 -14.35 -38.94
CA PRO A 690 -9.89 -15.67 -39.60
C PRO A 690 -9.32 -16.85 -38.78
N PHE A 691 -9.04 -16.67 -37.49
CA PHE A 691 -8.59 -17.73 -36.57
C PHE A 691 -9.64 -18.12 -35.52
N GLY A 692 -10.82 -17.49 -35.54
CA GLY A 692 -12.02 -17.88 -34.79
C GLY A 692 -13.26 -17.60 -35.64
N GLU A 693 -14.35 -18.31 -35.36
CA GLU A 693 -15.66 -17.90 -35.88
C GLU A 693 -15.97 -16.51 -35.29
N ALA A 694 -16.55 -15.59 -36.07
CA ALA A 694 -16.94 -14.28 -35.54
C ALA A 694 -17.78 -14.47 -34.25
N GLY A 695 -17.30 -13.94 -33.13
CA GLY A 695 -17.90 -14.18 -31.80
C GLY A 695 -17.21 -15.25 -30.93
N SER A 696 -16.00 -15.71 -31.29
CA SER A 696 -15.21 -16.63 -30.44
C SER A 696 -14.33 -15.87 -29.44
N TYR A 697 -14.18 -16.41 -28.22
CA TYR A 697 -13.30 -15.89 -27.17
C TYR A 697 -12.00 -16.70 -27.06
N SER A 698 -10.87 -16.06 -26.80
CA SER A 698 -9.60 -16.73 -26.45
C SER A 698 -8.96 -16.07 -25.24
N CYS A 699 -8.15 -16.80 -24.46
CA CYS A 699 -7.42 -16.26 -23.33
C CYS A 699 -6.33 -15.28 -23.79
N THR A 700 -5.78 -14.54 -22.83
CA THR A 700 -4.55 -13.77 -22.95
C THR A 700 -3.69 -14.06 -21.72
N MET A 701 -2.40 -13.77 -21.74
CA MET A 701 -1.49 -14.30 -20.72
C MET A 701 -1.67 -13.61 -19.37
N VAL A 702 -2.05 -14.37 -18.35
CA VAL A 702 -1.88 -13.99 -16.95
C VAL A 702 -1.06 -15.08 -16.27
N TYR A 703 0.14 -14.72 -15.81
CA TYR A 703 1.18 -15.69 -15.44
C TYR A 703 1.83 -15.34 -14.10
N GLY A 704 1.92 -16.32 -13.20
CA GLY A 704 2.59 -16.16 -11.92
C GLY A 704 1.83 -15.25 -10.97
N VAL A 705 0.60 -15.65 -10.59
CA VAL A 705 -0.24 -14.89 -9.66
C VAL A 705 -0.22 -15.52 -8.27
N ASP A 706 -0.04 -14.72 -7.23
CA ASP A 706 0.00 -15.18 -5.82
C ASP A 706 -1.04 -14.45 -4.97
N ILE A 707 -2.09 -15.16 -4.55
CA ILE A 707 -3.22 -14.67 -3.76
C ILE A 707 -3.13 -15.27 -2.35
N ARG A 708 -2.65 -14.50 -1.38
CA ARG A 708 -2.37 -15.01 -0.03
C ARG A 708 -2.95 -14.18 1.10
N GLY A 709 -3.48 -14.84 2.13
CA GLY A 709 -3.81 -14.18 3.40
C GLY A 709 -4.94 -13.15 3.31
N ASN A 710 -5.66 -13.07 2.19
CA ASN A 710 -6.72 -12.09 2.00
C ASN A 710 -7.98 -12.52 2.77
N THR A 711 -8.75 -11.53 3.20
CA THR A 711 -10.09 -11.71 3.76
C THR A 711 -11.12 -11.14 2.80
N VAL A 712 -12.09 -11.95 2.37
CA VAL A 712 -13.20 -11.52 1.50
C VAL A 712 -14.52 -11.80 2.19
N VAL A 713 -15.27 -10.76 2.53
CA VAL A 713 -16.51 -10.84 3.28
C VAL A 713 -17.67 -10.31 2.44
N GLY A 714 -18.52 -11.23 1.97
CA GLY A 714 -19.69 -10.87 1.17
C GLY A 714 -20.91 -10.48 2.00
N SER A 715 -22.05 -10.34 1.31
CA SER A 715 -23.35 -10.10 1.92
C SER A 715 -24.31 -11.25 1.61
N PRO A 716 -24.85 -11.94 2.63
CA PRO A 716 -25.74 -13.08 2.43
C PRO A 716 -27.15 -12.70 1.95
N GLU A 717 -27.48 -11.40 2.00
CA GLU A 717 -28.81 -10.88 1.68
C GLU A 717 -29.01 -10.63 0.18
N ILE A 718 -27.94 -10.60 -0.60
CA ILE A 718 -28.00 -10.33 -2.05
C ILE A 718 -28.37 -11.62 -2.79
N GLY A 719 -29.42 -11.60 -3.61
CA GLY A 719 -29.83 -12.70 -4.52
C GLY A 719 -29.09 -12.68 -5.87
N GLU A 720 -28.92 -13.82 -6.56
CA GLU A 720 -28.11 -13.90 -7.81
C GLU A 720 -28.67 -13.00 -8.91
N ASP A 721 -30.00 -12.92 -8.96
CA ASP A 721 -30.78 -12.01 -9.78
C ASP A 721 -30.51 -10.53 -9.50
N GLN A 722 -29.82 -10.21 -8.39
CA GLN A 722 -29.43 -8.86 -8.01
C GLN A 722 -27.97 -8.52 -8.35
N VAL A 723 -27.13 -9.51 -8.67
CA VAL A 723 -25.79 -9.25 -9.21
C VAL A 723 -25.97 -8.83 -10.67
N VAL A 724 -25.37 -7.71 -11.06
CA VAL A 724 -25.55 -7.14 -12.40
C VAL A 724 -24.38 -7.57 -13.30
N PRO A 725 -24.60 -8.46 -14.29
CA PRO A 725 -23.54 -8.88 -15.20
C PRO A 725 -23.24 -7.79 -16.25
N ASN A 726 -21.98 -7.69 -16.69
CA ASN A 726 -21.51 -6.83 -17.78
C ASN A 726 -21.53 -5.31 -17.55
N GLU A 727 -21.59 -4.85 -16.29
CA GLU A 727 -21.47 -3.42 -15.99
C GLU A 727 -20.07 -3.00 -15.51
N THR A 728 -19.18 -3.94 -15.19
CA THR A 728 -17.78 -3.69 -14.84
C THR A 728 -16.86 -4.79 -15.38
N GLU A 729 -15.55 -4.63 -15.16
CA GLU A 729 -14.56 -5.71 -15.39
C GLU A 729 -14.52 -6.74 -14.25
N ALA A 730 -15.32 -6.64 -13.21
CA ALA A 730 -15.42 -7.77 -12.30
C ALA A 730 -16.27 -8.86 -12.96
N ALA A 731 -15.80 -10.11 -12.92
CA ALA A 731 -16.64 -11.25 -13.24
C ALA A 731 -17.86 -11.25 -12.31
N PRO A 732 -19.04 -11.72 -12.77
CA PRO A 732 -20.29 -11.63 -12.01
C PRO A 732 -20.36 -12.59 -10.80
N TRP A 733 -19.21 -13.09 -10.32
CA TRP A 733 -19.10 -14.04 -9.23
C TRP A 733 -18.39 -13.42 -8.03
N GLN A 734 -18.76 -13.86 -6.83
CA GLN A 734 -18.18 -13.41 -5.56
C GLN A 734 -17.13 -14.40 -5.04
N GLY A 735 -16.21 -13.93 -4.20
CA GLY A 735 -15.15 -14.74 -3.61
C GLY A 735 -13.81 -14.53 -4.33
N ILE A 736 -12.98 -15.58 -4.41
CA ILE A 736 -11.76 -15.55 -5.23
C ILE A 736 -12.10 -16.19 -6.58
N VAL A 737 -11.97 -15.44 -7.67
CA VAL A 737 -12.40 -15.83 -9.00
C VAL A 737 -11.19 -15.95 -9.93
N LEU A 738 -11.00 -17.12 -10.54
CA LEU A 738 -9.99 -17.37 -11.57
C LEU A 738 -10.71 -17.67 -12.88
N ASN A 739 -10.85 -16.69 -13.76
CA ASN A 739 -11.68 -16.80 -14.93
C ASN A 739 -10.87 -16.76 -16.24
N SER A 740 -10.95 -17.82 -17.04
CA SER A 740 -10.37 -17.87 -18.38
C SER A 740 -11.39 -18.22 -19.45
N CYS A 741 -11.10 -17.74 -20.66
CA CYS A 741 -11.80 -18.16 -21.86
C CYS A 741 -11.55 -19.65 -22.19
N THR A 742 -12.39 -20.21 -23.06
CA THR A 742 -12.36 -21.65 -23.39
C THR A 742 -11.13 -22.11 -24.18
N TYR A 743 -10.43 -21.19 -24.86
CA TYR A 743 -9.32 -21.51 -25.76
C TYR A 743 -8.11 -20.63 -25.46
N SER A 744 -6.90 -21.19 -25.48
CA SER A 744 -5.66 -20.41 -25.49
C SER A 744 -5.60 -19.44 -26.68
N SER A 745 -4.89 -18.31 -26.50
CA SER A 745 -4.61 -17.30 -27.54
C SER A 745 -3.98 -17.85 -28.83
N HIS A 746 -3.43 -19.06 -28.79
CA HIS A 746 -2.79 -19.77 -29.91
C HIS A 746 -3.76 -20.41 -30.92
N GLY A 747 -5.07 -20.28 -30.71
CA GLY A 747 -6.06 -20.95 -31.55
C GLY A 747 -6.04 -22.48 -31.39
N ILE A 748 -5.36 -22.98 -30.34
CA ILE A 748 -5.41 -24.36 -29.93
C ILE A 748 -6.80 -24.59 -29.36
N LYS A 749 -7.61 -25.39 -30.07
CA LYS A 749 -9.00 -25.70 -29.70
C LYS A 749 -9.09 -26.73 -28.55
N ASP A 750 -8.01 -26.93 -27.80
CA ASP A 750 -7.99 -27.80 -26.64
C ASP A 750 -8.45 -27.00 -25.42
N LYS A 751 -9.61 -27.36 -24.87
CA LYS A 751 -10.26 -26.68 -23.75
C LYS A 751 -9.53 -26.84 -22.41
N ARG A 752 -8.39 -27.53 -22.40
CA ARG A 752 -7.55 -27.78 -21.22
C ARG A 752 -6.31 -26.88 -21.18
N ILE A 753 -5.99 -26.20 -22.28
CA ILE A 753 -4.82 -25.33 -22.41
C ILE A 753 -5.32 -23.89 -22.46
N GLY A 754 -4.96 -23.09 -21.46
CA GLY A 754 -5.30 -21.68 -21.45
C GLY A 754 -4.30 -20.85 -20.69
N ASP A 755 -4.47 -19.54 -20.83
CA ASP A 755 -3.38 -18.60 -20.60
C ASP A 755 -3.42 -17.99 -19.18
N LEU A 756 -4.24 -18.54 -18.28
CA LEU A 756 -4.08 -18.41 -16.83
C LEU A 756 -3.13 -19.53 -16.37
N THR A 757 -1.91 -19.18 -15.97
CA THR A 757 -0.88 -20.17 -15.64
C THR A 757 -0.13 -19.81 -14.36
N ASN A 758 0.20 -20.83 -13.55
CA ASN A 758 1.02 -20.71 -12.34
C ASN A 758 0.39 -19.75 -11.32
N ILE A 759 -0.68 -20.21 -10.67
CA ILE A 759 -1.49 -19.43 -9.73
C ILE A 759 -1.45 -20.09 -8.36
N ILE A 760 -1.03 -19.35 -7.34
CA ILE A 760 -1.04 -19.80 -5.94
C ILE A 760 -2.18 -19.07 -5.21
N VAL A 761 -3.09 -19.81 -4.57
CA VAL A 761 -4.16 -19.26 -3.74
C VAL A 761 -4.11 -19.93 -2.37
N THR A 762 -3.61 -19.20 -1.37
CA THR A 762 -3.26 -19.78 -0.08
C THR A 762 -3.69 -18.94 1.13
N ASP A 763 -4.07 -19.60 2.21
CA ASP A 763 -4.31 -18.97 3.52
C ASP A 763 -5.35 -17.82 3.52
N ASN A 764 -6.22 -17.77 2.51
CA ASN A 764 -7.29 -16.76 2.44
C ASN A 764 -8.48 -17.15 3.34
N PHE A 765 -9.24 -16.16 3.79
CA PHE A 765 -10.48 -16.35 4.52
C PHE A 765 -11.65 -15.74 3.75
N LEU A 766 -12.64 -16.57 3.42
CA LEU A 766 -13.83 -16.15 2.70
C LEU A 766 -15.05 -16.37 3.61
N ASP A 767 -15.82 -15.31 3.83
CA ASP A 767 -16.98 -15.30 4.72
C ASP A 767 -18.21 -14.73 3.99
N ARG A 768 -19.36 -15.42 4.07
CA ARG A 768 -20.65 -14.93 3.53
C ARG A 768 -20.59 -14.48 2.06
N THR A 769 -19.67 -15.05 1.29
CA THR A 769 -19.62 -14.93 -0.16
C THR A 769 -20.48 -16.01 -0.80
N ARG A 770 -20.89 -15.82 -2.05
CA ARG A 770 -21.58 -16.89 -2.81
C ARG A 770 -20.68 -18.07 -3.16
N SER A 771 -19.41 -17.80 -3.42
CA SER A 771 -18.44 -18.82 -3.79
C SER A 771 -17.20 -18.71 -2.92
N GLY A 772 -16.54 -19.85 -2.72
CA GLY A 772 -15.22 -19.91 -2.13
C GLY A 772 -14.17 -19.46 -3.15
N VAL A 773 -13.24 -20.35 -3.48
CA VAL A 773 -12.41 -20.19 -4.68
C VAL A 773 -13.18 -20.78 -5.86
N LEU A 774 -13.52 -19.92 -6.82
CA LEU A 774 -14.15 -20.27 -8.08
C LEU A 774 -13.11 -20.21 -9.19
N TYR A 775 -13.09 -21.20 -10.07
CA TYR A 775 -12.26 -21.17 -11.26
C TYR A 775 -13.00 -21.71 -12.48
N THR A 776 -12.69 -21.17 -13.66
CA THR A 776 -13.36 -21.51 -14.92
C THR A 776 -12.42 -22.24 -15.89
N HIS A 777 -12.72 -22.22 -17.20
CA HIS A 777 -12.09 -23.01 -18.26
C HIS A 777 -10.55 -22.95 -18.28
N ALA A 778 -9.86 -23.99 -18.77
CA ALA A 778 -8.49 -23.90 -19.32
C ALA A 778 -7.46 -23.14 -18.46
N ILE A 779 -7.24 -23.57 -17.21
CA ILE A 779 -6.23 -23.00 -16.29
C ILE A 779 -5.17 -24.06 -16.00
N GLU A 780 -3.92 -23.66 -15.89
CA GLU A 780 -2.79 -24.53 -15.54
C GLU A 780 -2.04 -24.01 -14.30
N GLY A 781 -1.40 -24.91 -13.55
CA GLY A 781 -0.45 -24.46 -12.53
C GLY A 781 -1.09 -23.97 -11.23
N ILE A 782 -2.29 -24.42 -10.87
CA ILE A 782 -2.99 -23.93 -9.68
C ILE A 782 -2.57 -24.68 -8.42
N VAL A 783 -2.17 -23.93 -7.38
CA VAL A 783 -1.97 -24.41 -6.02
C VAL A 783 -3.03 -23.80 -5.12
N LEU A 784 -3.81 -24.66 -4.45
CA LEU A 784 -4.81 -24.25 -3.47
C LEU A 784 -4.45 -24.88 -2.13
N GLN A 785 -4.28 -24.06 -1.09
CA GLN A 785 -3.93 -24.58 0.24
C GLN A 785 -4.45 -23.68 1.37
N ASN A 786 -4.92 -24.27 2.46
CA ASN A 786 -5.25 -23.57 3.71
C ASN A 786 -6.27 -22.41 3.59
N ASN A 787 -6.98 -22.31 2.47
CA ASN A 787 -8.09 -21.37 2.35
C ASN A 787 -9.22 -21.81 3.29
N ARG A 788 -9.77 -20.85 4.03
CA ARG A 788 -10.81 -21.04 5.04
C ARG A 788 -12.11 -20.42 4.56
N TYR A 789 -13.22 -21.09 4.85
CA TYR A 789 -14.54 -20.70 4.35
C TYR A 789 -15.54 -20.65 5.52
N ASN A 790 -16.38 -19.62 5.56
CA ASN A 790 -17.52 -19.52 6.48
C ASN A 790 -18.77 -19.05 5.73
N ASP A 791 -19.92 -19.69 6.00
CA ASP A 791 -21.23 -19.33 5.44
C ASP A 791 -21.24 -19.08 3.92
N ILE A 792 -20.54 -19.92 3.16
CA ILE A 792 -20.57 -19.86 1.69
C ILE A 792 -21.98 -20.25 1.23
N LEU A 793 -22.66 -19.30 0.59
CA LEU A 793 -24.05 -19.46 0.16
C LEU A 793 -24.06 -20.41 -1.03
N LYS A 794 -24.48 -21.66 -0.83
CA LYS A 794 -24.63 -22.64 -1.91
C LYS A 794 -25.33 -22.02 -3.12
N GLY A 795 -24.56 -21.75 -4.17
CA GLY A 795 -25.10 -21.80 -5.52
C GLY A 795 -25.52 -23.25 -5.77
N GLU A 796 -26.70 -23.45 -6.34
CA GLU A 796 -27.05 -24.76 -6.89
C GLU A 796 -25.94 -25.23 -7.86
N GLU A 797 -25.86 -26.54 -8.15
CA GLU A 797 -24.97 -27.07 -9.18
C GLU A 797 -25.02 -26.17 -10.41
N TYR A 798 -23.97 -25.37 -10.62
CA TYR A 798 -23.94 -24.41 -11.71
C TYR A 798 -23.83 -25.17 -13.03
N GLU A 799 -24.93 -25.28 -13.77
CA GLU A 799 -24.81 -25.30 -15.23
C GLU A 799 -24.34 -23.90 -15.64
N VAL A 800 -23.04 -23.74 -15.89
CA VAL A 800 -22.50 -22.52 -16.48
C VAL A 800 -23.17 -22.31 -17.83
N HIS A 801 -24.19 -21.46 -17.87
CA HIS A 801 -24.66 -20.85 -19.09
C HIS A 801 -23.60 -19.82 -19.50
N ASP A 802 -22.78 -20.23 -20.47
CA ASP A 802 -21.93 -19.35 -21.26
C ASP A 802 -22.69 -18.05 -21.55
N TYR A 803 -22.24 -16.92 -20.97
CA TYR A 803 -22.98 -15.65 -20.97
C TYR A 803 -23.14 -15.05 -22.38
N ASN A 804 -22.72 -15.76 -23.44
CA ASN A 804 -23.00 -15.40 -24.82
C ASN A 804 -22.98 -16.56 -25.85
N SER A 805 -23.67 -17.70 -25.61
CA SER A 805 -23.83 -18.73 -26.66
C SER A 805 -25.27 -18.92 -27.16
N SER A 806 -25.54 -18.44 -28.37
CA SER A 806 -26.62 -18.96 -29.23
C SER A 806 -26.26 -20.30 -29.90
N ALA A 807 -25.27 -21.01 -29.38
CA ALA A 807 -24.81 -22.30 -29.90
C ALA A 807 -24.53 -23.23 -28.72
N GLY A 808 -25.48 -24.12 -28.44
CA GLY A 808 -25.41 -25.07 -27.33
C GLY A 808 -24.09 -25.83 -27.29
N HIS A 809 -23.29 -25.55 -26.27
CA HIS A 809 -22.02 -26.20 -25.97
C HIS A 809 -21.98 -26.64 -24.50
N PRO A 810 -21.29 -27.75 -24.18
CA PRO A 810 -21.44 -28.45 -22.91
C PRO A 810 -20.86 -27.69 -21.72
N SER A 811 -21.61 -27.74 -20.61
CA SER A 811 -21.39 -27.15 -19.29
C SER A 811 -20.01 -27.49 -18.68
N VAL A 812 -19.36 -26.52 -18.05
CA VAL A 812 -18.15 -26.73 -17.25
C VAL A 812 -18.51 -26.76 -15.77
N ASN A 813 -17.96 -27.76 -15.07
CA ASN A 813 -18.13 -27.98 -13.64
C ASN A 813 -17.49 -26.83 -12.85
N VAL A 814 -18.32 -26.02 -12.18
CA VAL A 814 -17.89 -25.18 -11.08
C VAL A 814 -17.47 -26.11 -9.94
N LEU A 815 -16.17 -26.17 -9.63
CA LEU A 815 -15.74 -26.75 -8.38
C LEU A 815 -15.78 -25.65 -7.33
N VAL A 816 -16.88 -25.59 -6.58
CA VAL A 816 -16.78 -25.06 -5.21
C VAL A 816 -15.92 -26.10 -4.50
N LEU A 817 -14.67 -25.75 -4.18
CA LEU A 817 -13.91 -26.55 -3.23
C LEU A 817 -14.54 -26.38 -1.85
N GLU A 818 -15.65 -27.09 -1.64
CA GLU A 818 -16.03 -27.66 -0.36
C GLU A 818 -15.12 -28.88 -0.12
N ASP A 819 -13.79 -28.75 -0.24
CA ASP A 819 -12.93 -29.84 0.23
C ASP A 819 -12.93 -29.77 1.75
N ASP A 820 -13.85 -30.60 2.23
CA ASP A 820 -14.28 -30.87 3.57
C ASP A 820 -14.88 -29.66 4.29
N TYR A 821 -16.07 -29.88 4.84
CA TYR A 821 -16.22 -29.67 6.29
C TYR A 821 -15.05 -30.42 6.96
N ALA A 822 -13.83 -29.89 6.85
CA ALA A 822 -12.94 -29.92 7.96
C ALA A 822 -13.79 -29.19 8.99
N PRO A 823 -14.32 -29.85 10.04
CA PRO A 823 -14.53 -29.06 11.24
C PRO A 823 -13.23 -28.28 11.36
N VAL A 824 -13.31 -26.94 11.44
CA VAL A 824 -12.26 -26.06 11.96
C VAL A 824 -11.24 -26.97 12.61
N PRO A 825 -10.05 -27.25 11.98
CA PRO A 825 -9.28 -28.47 12.22
C PRO A 825 -9.40 -28.77 13.69
N GLU A 826 -9.87 -29.96 14.14
CA GLU A 826 -10.36 -30.24 15.51
C GLU A 826 -9.48 -29.68 16.66
N ASN A 827 -8.32 -29.17 16.31
CA ASN A 827 -7.39 -28.33 17.02
C ASN A 827 -7.52 -26.80 16.86
N TYR A 828 -8.60 -26.13 16.43
CA TYR A 828 -8.76 -24.66 16.53
C TYR A 828 -10.06 -24.30 17.25
N ARG A 829 -10.03 -23.24 18.06
CA ARG A 829 -11.14 -22.74 18.87
C ARG A 829 -11.37 -21.28 18.56
N THR A 830 -12.62 -20.96 18.21
CA THR A 830 -13.06 -19.58 18.07
C THR A 830 -13.33 -19.00 19.46
N VAL A 831 -12.75 -17.83 19.72
CA VAL A 831 -13.06 -17.00 20.88
C VAL A 831 -13.75 -15.73 20.40
N ASP A 832 -15.04 -15.64 20.68
CA ASP A 832 -15.84 -14.43 20.44
C ASP A 832 -15.77 -13.52 21.66
N PHE A 833 -15.92 -12.21 21.45
CA PHE A 833 -15.87 -11.20 22.51
C PHE A 833 -17.20 -10.44 22.58
N ASP A 834 -18.02 -10.75 23.58
CA ASP A 834 -19.25 -10.01 23.86
C ASP A 834 -18.92 -8.80 24.74
N THR A 835 -19.00 -7.62 24.15
CA THR A 835 -18.61 -6.37 24.80
C THR A 835 -19.71 -5.77 25.68
N ASP A 836 -20.90 -6.39 25.76
CA ASP A 836 -22.07 -5.86 26.47
C ASP A 836 -22.35 -4.39 26.09
N GLY A 837 -22.34 -4.07 24.78
CA GLY A 837 -22.60 -2.72 24.28
C GLY A 837 -21.43 -1.72 24.39
N GLY A 838 -20.20 -2.20 24.61
CA GLY A 838 -18.97 -1.44 24.39
C GLY A 838 -18.48 -1.50 22.93
N SER A 839 -17.36 -0.83 22.62
CA SER A 839 -16.73 -0.85 21.29
C SER A 839 -16.44 -2.27 20.82
N ALA A 840 -16.73 -2.57 19.54
CA ALA A 840 -16.58 -3.90 18.97
C ALA A 840 -15.15 -4.46 19.08
N VAL A 841 -15.04 -5.76 19.33
CA VAL A 841 -13.77 -6.49 19.38
C VAL A 841 -13.87 -7.68 18.41
N PRO A 842 -12.97 -7.79 17.42
CA PRO A 842 -13.00 -8.91 16.47
C PRO A 842 -12.79 -10.26 17.16
N SER A 843 -13.48 -11.29 16.69
CA SER A 843 -13.26 -12.68 17.12
C SER A 843 -11.86 -13.16 16.76
N GLN A 844 -11.30 -14.06 17.59
CA GLN A 844 -9.99 -14.65 17.36
C GLN A 844 -10.09 -16.17 17.16
N SER A 845 -9.21 -16.72 16.33
CA SER A 845 -9.08 -18.16 16.13
C SER A 845 -7.72 -18.61 16.68
N VAL A 846 -7.71 -19.55 17.62
CA VAL A 846 -6.49 -20.09 18.23
C VAL A 846 -6.44 -21.60 18.20
N LEU A 847 -5.25 -22.19 18.22
CA LEU A 847 -5.10 -23.64 18.30
C LEU A 847 -5.68 -24.20 19.62
N LEU A 848 -6.12 -25.46 19.62
CA LEU A 848 -6.68 -26.18 20.75
C LEU A 848 -5.60 -26.27 21.82
N SER A 849 -5.96 -25.82 23.02
CA SER A 849 -5.07 -25.73 24.17
C SER A 849 -3.99 -24.65 24.06
N GLU A 850 -3.96 -23.84 23.00
CA GLU A 850 -3.19 -22.60 22.95
C GLU A 850 -4.00 -21.43 23.54
N PRO A 851 -3.32 -20.43 24.14
CA PRO A 851 -3.97 -19.24 24.69
C PRO A 851 -4.50 -18.33 23.57
N VAL A 852 -5.61 -17.64 23.85
CA VAL A 852 -6.11 -16.52 23.02
C VAL A 852 -5.37 -15.24 23.37
N ALA A 853 -5.08 -14.38 22.39
CA ALA A 853 -4.42 -13.11 22.66
C ALA A 853 -5.42 -12.15 23.35
N GLN A 854 -4.98 -11.47 24.40
CA GLN A 854 -5.83 -10.50 25.07
C GLN A 854 -6.07 -9.30 24.14
N PRO A 855 -7.32 -9.01 23.74
CA PRO A 855 -7.60 -7.86 22.89
C PRO A 855 -7.42 -6.55 23.68
N ALA A 856 -7.30 -5.44 22.96
CA ALA A 856 -7.39 -4.11 23.56
C ALA A 856 -8.69 -3.97 24.37
N ALA A 857 -8.63 -3.28 25.51
CA ALA A 857 -9.80 -3.09 26.36
C ALA A 857 -10.89 -2.35 25.57
N PRO A 858 -12.10 -2.92 25.44
CA PRO A 858 -13.20 -2.21 24.79
C PRO A 858 -13.57 -0.98 25.63
N VAL A 859 -14.24 -0.01 25.00
CA VAL A 859 -14.70 1.23 25.63
C VAL A 859 -16.22 1.26 25.69
N LYS A 860 -16.79 1.56 26.86
CA LYS A 860 -18.22 1.78 27.08
C LYS A 860 -18.41 3.06 27.90
N GLU A 861 -19.15 4.02 27.35
CA GLU A 861 -19.31 5.35 27.97
C GLU A 861 -19.89 5.24 29.40
N GLY A 862 -19.19 5.83 30.38
CA GLY A 862 -19.59 5.81 31.80
C GLY A 862 -19.21 4.54 32.58
N TYR A 863 -18.42 3.64 31.99
CA TYR A 863 -17.99 2.39 32.60
C TYR A 863 -16.48 2.16 32.42
N ILE A 864 -15.84 1.55 33.41
CA ILE A 864 -14.47 1.04 33.35
C ILE A 864 -14.54 -0.45 33.01
N PHE A 865 -13.78 -0.85 31.99
CA PHE A 865 -13.60 -2.24 31.61
C PHE A 865 -12.84 -2.97 32.73
N ALA A 866 -13.48 -3.97 33.34
CA ALA A 866 -12.99 -4.69 34.50
C ALA A 866 -12.46 -6.10 34.17
N GLY A 867 -12.29 -6.41 32.88
CA GLY A 867 -11.75 -7.68 32.40
C GLY A 867 -12.75 -8.51 31.60
N TRP A 868 -12.23 -9.58 31.02
CA TRP A 868 -12.99 -10.59 30.27
C TRP A 868 -13.32 -11.77 31.16
N TYR A 869 -14.53 -12.30 31.06
CA TYR A 869 -15.04 -13.37 31.92
C TYR A 869 -15.52 -14.55 31.08
N ALA A 870 -15.39 -15.77 31.61
CA ALA A 870 -15.68 -17.01 30.89
C ALA A 870 -17.18 -17.27 30.69
N GLU A 871 -18.04 -16.49 31.35
CA GLU A 871 -19.49 -16.61 31.27
C GLU A 871 -20.19 -15.26 31.47
N GLU A 872 -21.41 -15.14 30.94
CA GLU A 872 -22.22 -13.92 30.97
C GLU A 872 -22.45 -13.35 32.38
N THR A 873 -22.52 -14.20 33.41
CA THR A 873 -22.68 -13.76 34.81
C THR A 873 -21.45 -13.04 35.39
N CYS A 874 -20.32 -13.04 34.68
CA CYS A 874 -19.09 -12.32 35.05
C CYS A 874 -18.57 -12.65 36.46
N LEU A 875 -18.58 -13.94 36.83
CA LEU A 875 -18.10 -14.44 38.13
C LEU A 875 -16.66 -14.96 38.06
N ASN A 876 -16.28 -15.60 36.95
CA ASN A 876 -14.94 -16.15 36.73
C ASN A 876 -14.20 -15.38 35.63
N GLU A 877 -13.19 -14.61 36.04
CA GLU A 877 -12.32 -13.88 35.10
C GLU A 877 -11.51 -14.86 34.24
N TRP A 878 -11.36 -14.54 32.96
CA TRP A 878 -10.62 -15.34 32.01
C TRP A 878 -9.13 -15.09 32.12
N ASP A 879 -8.37 -16.16 32.37
CA ASP A 879 -6.91 -16.16 32.37
C ASP A 879 -6.42 -16.37 30.93
N PHE A 880 -5.89 -15.31 30.30
CA PHE A 880 -5.37 -15.37 28.92
C PHE A 880 -4.10 -16.22 28.77
N SER A 881 -3.49 -16.70 29.85
CA SER A 881 -2.42 -17.71 29.76
C SER A 881 -2.97 -19.14 29.60
N ARG A 882 -4.28 -19.33 29.78
CA ARG A 882 -4.95 -20.63 29.72
C ARG A 882 -5.31 -20.99 28.28
N GLY A 883 -4.95 -22.21 27.90
CA GLY A 883 -5.35 -22.80 26.63
C GLY A 883 -6.86 -22.93 26.44
N VAL A 884 -7.35 -22.56 25.25
CA VAL A 884 -8.77 -22.64 24.87
C VAL A 884 -9.12 -24.08 24.47
N LYS A 885 -10.13 -24.67 25.12
CA LYS A 885 -10.48 -26.11 24.96
C LYS A 885 -11.70 -26.36 24.06
N GLY A 886 -12.52 -25.34 23.83
CA GLY A 886 -13.79 -25.36 23.09
C GLY A 886 -14.08 -23.97 22.55
N ASN A 887 -14.90 -23.85 21.50
CA ASN A 887 -15.37 -22.54 21.06
C ASN A 887 -16.06 -21.87 22.25
N MET A 888 -15.75 -20.60 22.49
CA MET A 888 -16.30 -19.91 23.64
C MET A 888 -16.47 -18.42 23.37
N THR A 889 -17.34 -17.80 24.14
CA THR A 889 -17.50 -16.35 24.17
C THR A 889 -16.93 -15.85 25.50
N LEU A 890 -16.09 -14.82 25.44
CA LEU A 890 -15.64 -14.06 26.60
C LEU A 890 -16.50 -12.81 26.74
N TYR A 891 -16.97 -12.57 27.96
CA TYR A 891 -17.91 -11.51 28.28
C TYR A 891 -17.21 -10.36 28.99
N ALA A 892 -17.38 -9.15 28.48
CA ALA A 892 -16.82 -7.95 29.07
C ALA A 892 -17.55 -7.63 30.38
N LYS A 893 -16.80 -7.54 31.48
CA LYS A 893 -17.33 -7.01 32.72
C LYS A 893 -17.09 -5.52 32.80
N TRP A 894 -18.16 -4.80 33.11
CA TRP A 894 -18.12 -3.37 33.30
C TRP A 894 -18.31 -3.04 34.78
N THR A 895 -17.38 -2.28 35.34
CA THR A 895 -17.63 -1.59 36.61
C THR A 895 -18.05 -0.18 36.27
N LYS A 896 -19.11 0.32 36.90
CA LYS A 896 -19.51 1.72 36.71
C LYS A 896 -18.34 2.61 37.11
N GLY A 897 -17.80 3.31 36.12
CA GLY A 897 -16.45 3.83 36.14
C GLY A 897 -16.42 5.32 36.42
N GLU A 898 -16.00 5.66 37.63
CA GLU A 898 -15.98 6.98 38.22
C GLU A 898 -14.98 7.91 37.51
N THR A 899 -15.41 9.14 37.18
CA THR A 899 -14.54 10.17 36.60
C THR A 899 -13.32 10.41 37.48
N LEU A 900 -12.12 10.36 36.88
CA LEU A 900 -10.84 10.63 37.53
C LEU A 900 -10.61 12.14 37.62
N TYR A 901 -10.37 12.67 38.81
CA TYR A 901 -10.11 14.09 39.07
C TYR A 901 -8.67 14.29 39.53
N LYS A 902 -8.03 15.38 39.10
CA LYS A 902 -6.63 15.70 39.41
C LYS A 902 -6.47 16.29 40.82
N ILE A 903 -5.38 15.94 41.50
CA ILE A 903 -4.94 16.60 42.75
C ILE A 903 -3.63 17.33 42.49
N SER A 904 -3.59 18.62 42.78
CA SER A 904 -2.38 19.46 42.69
C SER A 904 -1.92 19.90 44.08
N TYR A 905 -0.62 19.83 44.37
CA TYR A 905 -0.04 20.24 45.66
C TYR A 905 0.89 21.44 45.50
N VAL A 906 0.70 22.45 46.34
CA VAL A 906 1.58 23.61 46.48
C VAL A 906 2.33 23.48 47.81
N LEU A 907 3.57 23.01 47.75
CA LEU A 907 4.34 22.54 48.91
C LEU A 907 4.89 23.65 49.82
N ASN A 908 4.84 24.92 49.41
CA ASN A 908 5.32 26.08 50.17
C ASN A 908 6.71 25.84 50.80
N GLY A 909 7.65 25.31 49.99
CA GLY A 909 9.04 25.06 50.39
C GLY A 909 9.31 23.70 51.05
N GLY A 910 8.33 22.79 51.13
CA GLY A 910 8.54 21.39 51.51
C GLY A 910 8.76 20.45 50.34
N THR A 911 8.99 19.17 50.64
CA THR A 911 9.19 18.08 49.68
C THR A 911 8.45 16.82 50.14
N PHE A 912 7.98 16.01 49.20
CA PHE A 912 7.52 14.66 49.53
C PHE A 912 8.69 13.68 49.59
N THR A 913 8.60 12.68 50.48
CA THR A 913 9.58 11.59 50.60
C THR A 913 9.20 10.36 49.77
N THR A 914 8.00 10.34 49.20
CA THR A 914 7.42 9.32 48.32
C THR A 914 6.50 9.99 47.33
N ASP A 915 6.19 9.35 46.20
CA ASP A 915 5.30 9.93 45.19
C ASP A 915 3.91 10.26 45.78
N PRO A 916 3.42 11.50 45.61
CA PRO A 916 2.12 11.89 46.15
C PRO A 916 0.97 11.40 45.27
N ILE A 917 -0.23 11.29 45.85
CA ILE A 917 -1.45 10.89 45.12
C ILE A 917 -1.83 12.01 44.14
N ALA A 918 -1.62 11.79 42.84
CA ALA A 918 -1.81 12.79 41.79
C ALA A 918 -3.26 12.91 41.27
N SER A 919 -4.12 11.96 41.61
CA SER A 919 -5.52 11.91 41.17
C SER A 919 -6.38 11.08 42.12
N TYR A 920 -7.70 11.32 42.12
CA TYR A 920 -8.69 10.54 42.87
C TYR A 920 -9.95 10.29 42.05
N THR A 921 -10.70 9.25 42.40
CA THR A 921 -12.08 9.07 41.93
C THR A 921 -13.05 9.55 43.01
N GLY A 922 -14.19 10.10 42.59
CA GLY A 922 -15.17 10.67 43.53
C GLY A 922 -15.85 9.65 44.45
N GLY A 923 -15.65 8.34 44.28
CA GLY A 923 -16.31 7.30 45.08
C GLY A 923 -15.69 7.03 46.45
N GLU A 924 -14.39 7.27 46.62
CA GLU A 924 -13.68 6.87 47.83
C GLU A 924 -13.06 8.06 48.59
N LYS A 925 -12.87 7.85 49.90
CA LYS A 925 -12.21 8.81 50.77
C LYS A 925 -10.69 8.67 50.63
N ILE A 926 -10.00 9.74 50.26
CA ILE A 926 -8.54 9.76 50.10
C ILE A 926 -7.89 10.52 51.25
N SER A 927 -6.91 9.93 51.94
CA SER A 927 -6.10 10.64 52.92
C SER A 927 -4.92 11.33 52.24
N LEU A 928 -4.73 12.63 52.47
CA LEU A 928 -3.67 13.39 51.81
C LEU A 928 -2.32 13.14 52.51
N PRO A 929 -1.24 12.86 51.76
CA PRO A 929 0.07 12.59 52.34
C PRO A 929 0.67 13.85 53.00
N ALA A 930 1.38 13.70 54.12
CA ALA A 930 2.10 14.80 54.77
C ALA A 930 3.49 14.97 54.15
N PRO A 931 3.84 16.15 53.61
CA PRO A 931 5.19 16.45 53.13
C PRO A 931 6.14 16.71 54.31
N GLN A 932 7.45 16.80 54.03
CA GLN A 932 8.47 17.20 54.99
C GLN A 932 9.16 18.50 54.58
N ARG A 933 9.59 19.28 55.57
CA ARG A 933 10.43 20.45 55.38
C ARG A 933 11.41 20.54 56.56
N GLU A 934 12.70 20.44 56.28
CA GLU A 934 13.74 20.44 57.32
C GLU A 934 13.64 21.72 58.18
N GLY A 935 13.60 21.55 59.51
CA GLY A 935 13.44 22.65 60.47
C GLY A 935 12.01 23.14 60.69
N PHE A 936 10.99 22.54 60.06
CA PHE A 936 9.58 22.95 60.17
C PHE A 936 8.66 21.77 60.51
N ILE A 937 7.60 22.05 61.26
CA ILE A 937 6.47 21.16 61.57
C ILE A 937 5.36 21.42 60.54
N PHE A 938 4.92 20.36 59.86
CA PHE A 938 3.77 20.41 58.97
C PHE A 938 2.47 20.61 59.79
N LEU A 939 1.74 21.69 59.50
CA LEU A 939 0.49 22.01 60.19
C LEU A 939 -0.75 21.45 59.48
N GLY A 940 -0.63 21.03 58.22
CA GLY A 940 -1.72 20.48 57.43
C GLY A 940 -1.85 21.12 56.04
N TRP A 941 -2.73 20.57 55.22
CA TRP A 941 -3.10 21.13 53.91
C TRP A 941 -4.25 22.13 54.04
N PHE A 942 -4.29 23.11 53.15
CA PHE A 942 -5.39 24.06 53.04
C PHE A 942 -5.87 24.12 51.58
N ASP A 943 -7.15 24.34 51.35
CA ASP A 943 -7.75 24.44 50.00
C ASP A 943 -7.63 25.84 49.37
N ASN A 944 -6.94 26.75 50.06
CA ASN A 944 -6.73 28.13 49.63
C ASN A 944 -5.30 28.60 49.94
N GLU A 945 -4.77 29.43 49.06
CA GLU A 945 -3.40 29.97 49.15
C GLU A 945 -3.17 30.83 50.41
N ALA A 946 -4.22 31.47 50.93
CA ALA A 946 -4.15 32.28 52.14
C ALA A 946 -3.97 31.47 53.44
N LEU A 947 -4.01 30.12 53.37
CA LEU A 947 -3.88 29.19 54.50
C LEU A 947 -4.88 29.49 55.63
N THR A 948 -6.10 29.88 55.27
CA THR A 948 -7.17 30.19 56.23
C THR A 948 -8.18 29.06 56.34
N GLY A 949 -8.82 28.91 57.51
CA GLY A 949 -9.80 27.84 57.76
C GLY A 949 -9.23 26.66 58.53
N ASN A 950 -9.83 25.49 58.38
CA ASN A 950 -9.37 24.25 59.01
C ASN A 950 -8.46 23.49 58.06
N ALA A 951 -7.47 22.78 58.62
CA ALA A 951 -6.61 21.91 57.83
C ALA A 951 -7.41 20.76 57.20
N VAL A 952 -7.17 20.53 55.91
CA VAL A 952 -7.69 19.42 55.12
C VAL A 952 -6.74 18.23 55.31
N THR A 953 -7.24 17.12 55.81
CA THR A 953 -6.47 15.88 55.98
C THR A 953 -6.88 14.80 54.97
N GLU A 954 -8.02 15.00 54.31
CA GLU A 954 -8.64 14.02 53.43
C GLU A 954 -9.58 14.67 52.40
N ILE A 955 -9.80 13.96 51.31
CA ILE A 955 -10.88 14.20 50.34
C ILE A 955 -12.03 13.26 50.72
N SER A 956 -13.21 13.81 51.01
CA SER A 956 -14.38 13.01 51.37
C SER A 956 -14.92 12.19 50.20
N ALA A 957 -15.42 10.98 50.46
CA ALA A 957 -16.18 10.21 49.49
C ALA A 957 -17.38 11.02 48.96
N GLY A 958 -17.60 10.98 47.65
CA GLY A 958 -18.57 11.80 46.90
C GLY A 958 -18.02 13.14 46.40
N SER A 959 -16.75 13.48 46.65
CA SER A 959 -16.15 14.72 46.16
C SER A 959 -15.93 14.67 44.65
N ALA A 960 -16.19 15.79 43.96
CA ALA A 960 -16.00 15.90 42.51
C ALA A 960 -15.13 17.10 42.13
N GLY A 961 -14.50 16.99 40.96
CA GLY A 961 -13.66 18.01 40.34
C GLY A 961 -12.23 18.04 40.85
N ASP A 962 -11.34 18.64 40.06
CA ASP A 962 -9.92 18.81 40.39
C ASP A 962 -9.74 19.60 41.69
N LYS A 963 -8.73 19.24 42.48
CA LYS A 963 -8.42 19.85 43.78
C LYS A 963 -6.99 20.40 43.80
N THR A 964 -6.79 21.52 44.49
CA THR A 964 -5.47 22.09 44.77
C THR A 964 -5.30 22.32 46.27
N TYR A 965 -4.19 21.87 46.85
CA TYR A 965 -3.91 21.96 48.28
C TYR A 965 -2.57 22.65 48.58
N TYR A 966 -2.55 23.52 49.58
CA TYR A 966 -1.42 24.36 49.98
C TYR A 966 -0.89 23.94 51.35
N ALA A 967 0.41 23.67 51.46
CA ALA A 967 1.03 23.20 52.70
C ALA A 967 1.27 24.35 53.70
N ALA A 968 0.84 24.18 54.95
CA ALA A 968 1.14 25.11 56.04
C ALA A 968 2.27 24.56 56.93
N TRP A 969 3.18 25.44 57.35
CA TRP A 969 4.38 25.10 58.10
C TRP A 969 4.56 26.04 59.30
N ARG A 970 5.15 25.52 60.38
CA ARG A 970 5.66 26.31 61.51
C ARG A 970 7.07 25.87 61.84
N GLU A 971 7.97 26.79 62.17
CA GLU A 971 9.33 26.43 62.61
C GLU A 971 9.30 25.48 63.83
N ALA A 972 10.17 24.48 63.82
CA ALA A 972 10.36 23.57 64.94
C ALA A 972 11.29 24.23 65.98
N GLU A 973 10.82 24.41 67.22
CA GLU A 973 11.67 24.95 68.29
C GLU A 973 12.76 23.94 68.70
N ALA A 974 14.01 24.38 68.76
CA ALA A 974 15.16 23.54 69.10
C ALA A 974 15.11 23.05 70.56
N SER A 975 14.93 21.76 70.77
CA SER A 975 15.07 21.14 72.09
C SER A 975 16.55 21.04 72.48
N HIS A 976 16.93 21.76 73.52
CA HIS A 976 18.16 21.47 74.27
C HIS A 976 17.96 20.17 75.04
N SER A 977 18.82 19.17 74.82
CA SER A 977 18.91 17.98 75.69
C SER A 977 20.04 18.16 76.70
N SER A 978 19.73 17.96 77.98
CA SER A 978 20.68 17.66 79.05
C SER A 978 20.56 16.18 79.42
N ALA A 979 21.71 15.55 79.64
CA ALA A 979 21.96 14.10 79.65
C ALA A 979 21.44 13.27 80.85
N GLY A 980 21.49 11.94 80.66
CA GLY A 980 21.52 10.86 81.67
C GLY A 980 20.39 9.84 81.53
N SER A 981 20.50 8.53 81.73
CA SER A 981 21.57 7.50 81.80
C SER A 981 20.85 6.16 82.12
N GLU A 982 21.38 5.03 81.64
CA GLU A 982 21.17 3.64 82.15
C GLU A 982 19.75 3.01 82.01
N SER A 983 19.49 1.69 81.97
CA SER A 983 20.20 0.42 81.77
C SER A 983 19.14 -0.72 81.75
N GLY A 984 19.45 -1.91 81.21
CA GLY A 984 19.02 -3.19 81.81
C GLY A 984 17.84 -4.01 81.25
N SER A 985 18.19 -5.05 80.49
CA SER A 985 17.85 -6.49 80.63
C SER A 985 16.42 -7.07 80.48
N GLU A 986 16.43 -8.23 79.81
CA GLU A 986 15.39 -9.19 79.40
C GLU A 986 14.72 -10.03 80.52
N ASN A 987 13.69 -10.78 80.08
CA ASN A 987 13.25 -12.15 80.48
C ASN A 987 11.84 -12.25 81.10
N VAL A 988 11.05 -13.33 81.00
CA VAL A 988 10.81 -14.48 80.08
C VAL A 988 9.70 -15.32 80.76
N ALA A 989 8.94 -16.10 79.97
CA ALA A 989 8.16 -17.31 80.33
C ALA A 989 6.85 -17.13 81.15
N GLY A 990 5.80 -17.94 80.95
CA GLY A 990 5.54 -19.05 80.02
C GLY A 990 4.29 -19.88 80.42
N GLY A 991 3.61 -20.46 79.40
CA GLY A 991 2.80 -21.71 79.39
C GLY A 991 1.48 -21.83 80.22
N CYS A 992 0.41 -22.55 79.82
CA CYS A 992 0.12 -23.46 78.68
C CYS A 992 -1.39 -23.87 78.70
N GLY A 993 -2.02 -24.19 77.54
CA GLY A 993 -3.22 -25.06 77.43
C GLY A 993 -3.96 -25.09 76.06
N SER A 994 -3.87 -26.24 75.34
CA SER A 994 -4.67 -26.85 74.21
C SER A 994 -5.70 -26.02 73.39
N SER A 995 -5.88 -26.16 72.06
CA SER A 995 -6.02 -27.36 71.20
C SER A 995 -6.01 -27.08 69.67
N ALA A 996 -5.64 -28.10 68.88
CA ALA A 996 -6.03 -28.44 67.49
C ALA A 996 -5.37 -27.77 66.24
N SER A 997 -4.58 -28.60 65.52
CA SER A 997 -4.45 -28.83 64.06
C SER A 997 -4.31 -27.68 63.03
N PRO A 998 -3.64 -27.92 61.86
CA PRO A 998 -2.37 -28.59 61.62
C PRO A 998 -1.34 -27.71 60.83
N LEU A 999 -0.06 -27.86 61.22
CA LEU A 999 1.20 -27.91 60.42
C LEU A 999 1.34 -26.97 59.20
N ALA A 1000 2.16 -25.91 59.16
CA ALA A 1000 3.56 -25.67 59.58
C ALA A 1000 4.65 -26.34 58.71
N VAL A 1001 5.52 -25.52 58.07
CA VAL A 1001 7.01 -25.55 57.99
C VAL A 1001 7.41 -24.23 57.29
N THR A 1002 7.87 -23.12 57.90
CA THR A 1002 9.14 -22.71 58.57
C THR A 1002 10.47 -22.73 57.78
N ALA A 1003 11.05 -21.53 57.66
CA ALA A 1003 12.43 -21.11 57.97
C ALA A 1003 13.65 -21.61 57.14
N ALA A 1004 14.26 -20.63 56.47
CA ALA A 1004 15.59 -20.03 56.74
C ALA A 1004 16.93 -20.83 56.65
N LEU A 1005 17.92 -20.05 56.20
CA LEU A 1005 19.39 -20.08 56.43
C LEU A 1005 20.33 -20.75 55.41
N ALA A 1006 20.97 -19.86 54.62
CA ALA A 1006 22.42 -19.63 54.49
C ALA A 1006 23.40 -20.79 54.16
N ALA A 1007 24.17 -20.64 53.08
CA ALA A 1007 25.56 -20.11 53.09
C ALA A 1007 26.43 -20.63 51.91
N GLY A 1008 27.32 -19.75 51.41
CA GLY A 1008 28.45 -20.05 50.52
C GLY A 1008 28.21 -19.60 49.07
N GLY A 1009 28.97 -18.73 48.42
CA GLY A 1009 30.32 -18.24 48.64
C GLY A 1009 31.20 -18.59 47.42
N MET A 1010 31.62 -17.57 46.68
CA MET A 1010 32.85 -17.41 45.85
C MET A 1010 32.68 -17.03 44.36
N MET A 1011 33.41 -15.96 44.04
CA MET A 1011 33.78 -15.39 42.74
C MET A 1011 34.74 -16.30 41.93
N PHE A 1012 34.79 -16.18 40.59
CA PHE A 1012 35.86 -15.48 39.83
C PHE A 1012 35.79 -15.70 38.29
N SER A 1013 35.96 -14.58 37.57
CA SER A 1013 36.63 -14.28 36.28
C SER A 1013 36.69 -15.24 35.06
N ALA A 1014 36.45 -14.61 33.91
CA ALA A 1014 37.17 -14.62 32.62
C ALA A 1014 38.31 -15.63 32.31
N ALA A 1015 38.31 -16.03 31.02
CA ALA A 1015 39.44 -16.25 30.10
C ALA A 1015 39.88 -17.69 29.71
N ARG A 1016 39.83 -17.93 28.38
CA ARG A 1016 40.80 -18.59 27.48
C ARG A 1016 41.17 -20.08 27.61
N ARG A 1017 40.98 -20.75 26.44
CA ARG A 1017 41.88 -21.64 25.67
C ARG A 1017 42.16 -23.10 26.15
N LYS A 1018 41.89 -23.98 25.16
CA LYS A 1018 42.66 -25.14 24.65
C LYS A 1018 42.47 -26.53 25.28
N ARG A 1019 42.04 -27.43 24.37
CA ARG A 1019 42.49 -28.81 24.09
C ARG A 1019 42.08 -29.93 25.07
N ARG A 1020 41.18 -30.81 24.62
CA ARG A 1020 41.46 -32.13 23.99
C ARG A 1020 40.15 -32.90 23.82
N GLY A 1021 39.95 -33.51 22.66
CA GLY A 1021 38.79 -34.33 22.31
C GLY A 1021 38.13 -33.77 21.07
#